data_AF-A0A448Z749-F1
#
_entry.id   AF-A0A448Z749-F1
#
_cell.length_a   1.000
_cell.length_b   1.000
_cell.length_c   1.000
_cell.angle_alpha   90.00
_cell.angle_beta   90.00
_cell.angle_gamma   90.00
#
_symmetry.space_group_name_H-M   'P 1'
#
loop_
_entity.id
_entity.type
_entity.pdbx_description
1 polymer ?
#
loop_
_entity_poly.entity_id
_entity_poly.type
_entity_poly.pdbx_seq_one_letter_code
_entity_poly.pdbx_strand_id
1 'polypeptide(L)'
;MPSSSIESYCTFTLASDVTAGGLPSEEDIAKDLESNDNNVKKHALKAAIMAMLGGEAMPRILMQVIRFCINSDDKPLKKLTMLYWEVVPKYQDLTGEELIQQAAGTSIVRKLLPEMILVCNALMNDLNHANEYVRGSMLRFLCKVKDEEILGPLIPSIKSCLTHRHSYVRKSAALCVFHISKLHADHLIPDGPELIAQFLANETDMCARRNAFLMLINENEEFAFEFLGQHIQEGITQFGDGFCLCVLELTRRVCRRDPNQKSRFVRVLFQMLSSNSAAVSYEASWTLVSLSNAPTAIRAAAVTYTNLLNGQNDHNIQLIVLDRLEALQIKHGKIVQELLMDILRALSSPNPDICQKVLEIAMESINTRNVGSVITTLKRELQKSLAEDSEKSLGTRHMLVAAIHDCAKKFPEVAESVVGILMELLSSTDRTSLQVAMFVRAIIQEHPPLRQTLVSKLLDSLEDISSPPVMCVALWILGEFTDPEDAEDTFDEIVKEVGSTPFVVEETTEETSEESDTPKLVTKNVVLADGTYATQTSYAQTNTAEDTDKTPKLRKMIVVHGDVFVAETLASCLTKLALQFPTVDKPRTAKVVLILCAICKLAESGSTVSMAQRSSASDCQDRCSMCCRVLLDEKSRDLLKPIIMEDGKKQLANYLEKVAQHQPQKKNVAEVPVTQADDLIHFRQLKSMAVNSGDVDLDDGGDLARATGSEKSSTLAEELSHCYPLSGFADPVYAEASVTVHDYDIVLKILIINRTPNTLADLTVELSTMGDMKIVERPQAHTLGPNDQTTIRASIKVSSTETGHIFGTIVYTDMTTQEQKLINLNDIHMDIMDYIRPATCSDEMFRSMWAEFEWENKVAIATSIPELSDFLDHIVESTKMKCLTDRPTDNKSTFLAANLYARSVFGEDALVNVSVEKKEDNDGKLAGYIRIRSKTQGIALSLGDRITSVQREAADK
;
A
#
# COMPACT_ATOMS: atom_id res chain seq x y z
N MET A 1 -6.61 21.16 1.08
CA MET A 1 -5.41 21.87 0.61
C MET A 1 -4.42 20.85 0.05
N PRO A 2 -4.58 20.37 -1.19
CA PRO A 2 -3.40 20.17 -2.01
C PRO A 2 -2.99 21.57 -2.45
N SER A 3 -1.97 22.11 -1.79
CA SER A 3 -1.20 23.17 -2.43
C SER A 3 -0.90 22.68 -3.85
N SER A 4 -1.32 23.44 -4.87
CA SER A 4 -0.77 23.35 -6.20
C SER A 4 0.70 23.80 -6.15
N SER A 5 1.51 23.08 -5.36
CA SER A 5 2.91 23.35 -5.07
C SER A 5 3.80 23.09 -6.27
N ILE A 6 3.25 22.42 -7.30
CA ILE A 6 3.90 22.25 -8.59
C ILE A 6 4.03 23.60 -9.33
N GLU A 7 3.17 24.58 -9.07
CA GLU A 7 3.30 25.92 -9.67
C GLU A 7 3.90 26.97 -8.72
N SER A 8 3.97 26.74 -7.41
CA SER A 8 4.56 27.71 -6.46
C SER A 8 6.09 27.73 -6.51
N TYR A 9 6.71 26.61 -6.89
CA TYR A 9 8.15 26.51 -7.07
C TYR A 9 8.44 26.16 -8.53
N CYS A 10 8.75 27.17 -9.35
CA CYS A 10 9.62 26.93 -10.50
C CYS A 10 11.01 26.54 -9.94
N THR A 11 11.20 25.26 -9.61
CA THR A 11 12.52 24.69 -9.35
C THR A 11 13.32 24.79 -10.63
N PHE A 12 14.22 25.75 -10.69
CA PHE A 12 15.21 25.83 -11.76
C PHE A 12 16.38 24.97 -11.34
N THR A 13 16.51 23.79 -11.95
CA THR A 13 17.72 22.98 -11.81
C THR A 13 18.86 23.72 -12.51
N LEU A 14 19.70 24.38 -11.72
CA LEU A 14 21.00 24.84 -12.18
C LEU A 14 21.86 23.57 -12.36
N ALA A 15 21.94 23.07 -13.58
CA ALA A 15 22.93 22.05 -13.91
C ALA A 15 24.31 22.60 -13.53
N SER A 16 25.02 21.87 -12.67
CA SER A 16 26.39 22.17 -12.32
C SER A 16 27.29 21.91 -13.53
N ASP A 17 27.30 22.84 -14.47
CA ASP A 17 28.32 22.91 -15.52
C ASP A 17 29.66 23.40 -14.94
N VAL A 18 29.71 23.70 -13.63
CA VAL A 18 30.95 23.98 -12.91
C VAL A 18 31.67 22.66 -12.80
N THR A 19 32.66 22.52 -13.68
CA THR A 19 33.61 21.42 -13.74
C THR A 19 34.24 21.18 -12.37
N ALA A 20 34.84 20.00 -12.19
CA ALA A 20 35.41 19.45 -10.96
C ALA A 20 36.55 20.27 -10.28
N GLY A 21 36.60 21.60 -10.45
CA GLY A 21 37.65 22.51 -9.99
C GLY A 21 37.24 23.55 -8.95
N GLY A 22 36.09 23.42 -8.30
CA GLY A 22 35.61 24.38 -7.28
C GLY A 22 34.97 25.65 -7.86
N LEU A 23 34.36 26.47 -6.99
CA LEU A 23 33.74 27.74 -7.38
C LEU A 23 34.83 28.78 -7.72
N PRO A 24 34.69 29.54 -8.83
CA PRO A 24 35.63 30.61 -9.18
C PRO A 24 35.62 31.74 -8.14
N SER A 25 36.76 32.46 -8.01
CA SER A 25 36.91 33.54 -7.04
C SER A 25 36.03 34.76 -7.37
N GLU A 26 35.69 35.59 -6.36
CA GLU A 26 34.86 36.80 -6.56
C GLU A 26 35.45 37.75 -7.63
N GLU A 27 36.78 37.85 -7.72
CA GLU A 27 37.45 38.71 -8.70
C GLU A 27 37.36 38.17 -10.13
N ASP A 28 37.41 36.85 -10.30
CA ASP A 28 37.29 36.22 -11.61
C ASP A 28 35.85 36.30 -12.13
N ILE A 29 34.88 36.06 -11.24
CA ILE A 29 33.46 36.26 -11.55
C ILE A 29 33.18 37.71 -11.96
N ALA A 30 33.74 38.69 -11.24
CA ALA A 30 33.56 40.10 -11.58
C ALA A 30 34.12 40.45 -12.97
N LYS A 31 35.31 39.95 -13.33
CA LYS A 31 35.91 40.15 -14.67
C LYS A 31 35.09 39.47 -15.77
N ASP A 32 34.63 38.26 -15.52
CA ASP A 32 33.84 37.50 -16.50
C ASP A 32 32.48 38.16 -16.78
N LEU A 33 31.89 38.84 -15.79
CA LEU A 33 30.67 39.65 -15.96
C LEU A 33 30.89 40.93 -16.79
N GLU A 34 32.11 41.49 -16.81
CA GLU A 34 32.49 42.64 -17.64
C GLU A 34 32.73 42.27 -19.11
N SER A 35 32.89 40.98 -19.43
CA SER A 35 33.13 40.51 -20.80
C SER A 35 31.99 40.89 -21.75
N ASN A 36 32.25 40.97 -23.06
CA ASN A 36 31.20 41.24 -24.05
C ASN A 36 30.44 39.97 -24.50
N ASP A 37 30.88 38.79 -24.07
CA ASP A 37 30.25 37.52 -24.45
C ASP A 37 29.14 37.12 -23.46
N ASN A 38 27.91 37.02 -23.97
CA ASN A 38 26.75 36.64 -23.18
C ASN A 38 26.86 35.23 -22.59
N ASN A 39 27.64 34.32 -23.19
CA ASN A 39 27.80 32.97 -22.66
C ASN A 39 28.75 32.93 -21.45
N VAL A 40 29.81 33.75 -21.47
CA VAL A 40 30.71 33.94 -20.33
C VAL A 40 29.96 34.58 -19.15
N LYS A 41 29.15 35.62 -19.42
CA LYS A 41 28.27 36.22 -18.41
C LYS A 41 27.30 35.22 -17.77
N LYS A 42 26.71 34.30 -18.55
CA LYS A 42 25.82 33.26 -18.02
C LYS A 42 26.56 32.34 -17.07
N HIS A 43 27.76 31.91 -17.41
CA HIS A 43 28.56 31.03 -16.56
C HIS A 43 28.96 31.72 -15.26
N ALA A 44 29.44 32.97 -15.35
CA ALA A 44 29.81 33.79 -14.21
C ALA A 44 28.62 34.05 -13.27
N LEU A 45 27.44 34.37 -13.82
CA LEU A 45 26.24 34.62 -13.02
C LEU A 45 25.69 33.34 -12.37
N LYS A 46 25.78 32.18 -13.04
CA LYS A 46 25.46 30.87 -12.43
C LYS A 46 26.39 30.58 -11.25
N ALA A 47 27.70 30.77 -11.42
CA ALA A 47 28.69 30.57 -10.37
C ALA A 47 28.43 31.51 -9.18
N ALA A 48 28.10 32.78 -9.45
CA ALA A 48 27.76 33.75 -8.42
C ALA A 48 26.54 33.32 -7.57
N ILE A 49 25.47 32.85 -8.23
CA ILE A 49 24.27 32.37 -7.54
C ILE A 49 24.58 31.15 -6.66
N MET A 50 25.39 30.21 -7.15
CA MET A 50 25.77 29.03 -6.37
C MET A 50 26.61 29.36 -5.15
N ALA A 51 27.59 30.26 -5.27
CA ALA A 51 28.40 30.69 -4.13
C ALA A 51 27.56 31.45 -3.08
N MET A 52 26.63 32.32 -3.50
CA MET A 52 25.71 32.99 -2.56
C MET A 52 24.73 32.03 -1.87
N LEU A 53 24.23 31.01 -2.58
CA LEU A 53 23.42 29.94 -1.96
C LEU A 53 24.24 29.08 -0.98
N GLY A 54 25.56 28.97 -1.19
CA GLY A 54 26.51 28.35 -0.27
C GLY A 54 26.86 29.20 0.96
N GLY A 55 26.32 30.42 1.07
CA GLY A 55 26.55 31.33 2.21
C GLY A 55 27.75 32.27 2.06
N GLU A 56 28.42 32.31 0.90
CA GLU A 56 29.52 33.24 0.65
C GLU A 56 29.00 34.64 0.27
N ALA A 57 29.35 35.66 1.06
CA ALA A 57 28.97 37.04 0.79
C ALA A 57 29.89 37.66 -0.28
N MET A 58 29.32 38.03 -1.44
CA MET A 58 30.06 38.65 -2.55
C MET A 58 29.51 40.05 -2.89
N PRO A 59 29.92 41.11 -2.17
CA PRO A 59 29.36 42.45 -2.32
C PRO A 59 29.79 43.16 -3.62
N ARG A 60 30.95 42.83 -4.23
CA ARG A 60 31.44 43.53 -5.43
C ARG A 60 30.66 43.17 -6.69
N ILE A 61 30.04 41.99 -6.70
CA ILE A 61 29.31 41.45 -7.86
C ILE A 61 28.03 42.25 -8.13
N LEU A 62 27.38 42.79 -7.10
CA LEU A 62 26.09 43.48 -7.21
C LEU A 62 26.12 44.62 -8.24
N MET A 63 27.11 45.51 -8.14
CA MET A 63 27.23 46.65 -9.07
C MET A 63 27.55 46.20 -10.50
N GLN A 64 28.35 45.13 -10.64
CA GLN A 64 28.73 44.61 -11.96
C GLN A 64 27.52 43.99 -12.68
N VAL A 65 26.67 43.27 -11.96
CA VAL A 65 25.40 42.73 -12.49
C VAL A 65 24.45 43.87 -12.88
N ILE A 66 24.30 44.90 -12.04
CA ILE A 66 23.48 46.09 -12.36
C ILE A 66 23.99 46.77 -13.64
N ARG A 67 25.31 46.93 -13.80
CA ARG A 67 25.88 47.67 -14.93
C ARG A 67 25.86 46.88 -16.24
N PHE A 68 26.16 45.58 -16.20
CA PHE A 68 26.47 44.79 -17.41
C PHE A 68 25.47 43.71 -17.77
N CYS A 69 24.54 43.36 -16.88
CA CYS A 69 23.56 42.27 -17.08
C CYS A 69 22.10 42.75 -17.09
N ILE A 70 21.80 43.96 -16.62
CA ILE A 70 20.42 44.42 -16.42
C ILE A 70 19.68 44.72 -17.74
N ASN A 71 20.37 45.36 -18.69
CA ASN A 71 19.81 45.78 -19.98
C ASN A 71 20.06 44.77 -21.11
N SER A 72 20.37 43.51 -20.79
CA SER A 72 20.65 42.51 -21.82
C SER A 72 19.37 42.03 -22.51
N ASP A 73 19.39 41.95 -23.85
CA ASP A 73 18.29 41.40 -24.66
C ASP A 73 18.24 39.86 -24.65
N ASP A 74 19.28 39.21 -24.13
CA ASP A 74 19.39 37.76 -24.12
C ASP A 74 18.49 37.11 -23.03
N LYS A 75 17.48 36.37 -23.48
CA LYS A 75 16.44 35.74 -22.62
C LYS A 75 17.00 34.89 -21.48
N PRO A 76 17.92 33.92 -21.70
CA PRO A 76 18.51 33.12 -20.63
C PRO A 76 19.30 33.94 -19.62
N LEU A 77 20.07 34.94 -20.07
CA LEU A 77 20.83 35.81 -19.17
C LEU A 77 19.87 36.62 -18.28
N LYS A 78 18.82 37.19 -18.87
CA LYS A 78 17.78 37.92 -18.12
C LYS A 78 17.07 37.07 -17.07
N LYS A 79 16.80 35.79 -17.37
CA LYS A 79 16.23 34.85 -16.40
C LYS A 79 17.20 34.54 -15.25
N LEU A 80 18.50 34.42 -15.53
CA LEU A 80 19.53 34.28 -14.49
C LEU A 80 19.64 35.56 -13.64
N THR A 81 19.52 36.74 -14.24
CA THR A 81 19.48 38.01 -13.49
C THR A 81 18.27 38.07 -12.54
N MET A 82 17.09 37.61 -12.99
CA MET A 82 15.92 37.48 -12.10
C MET A 82 16.18 36.53 -10.92
N LEU A 83 16.83 35.38 -11.15
CA LEU A 83 17.20 34.45 -10.08
C LEU A 83 18.22 35.07 -9.11
N TYR A 84 19.19 35.83 -9.63
CA TYR A 84 20.16 36.53 -8.81
C TYR A 84 19.48 37.51 -7.83
N TRP A 85 18.48 38.26 -8.27
CA TRP A 85 17.71 39.18 -7.39
C TRP A 85 16.95 38.50 -6.25
N GLU A 86 16.67 37.20 -6.36
CA GLU A 86 16.04 36.41 -5.30
C GLU A 86 17.02 36.09 -4.17
N VAL A 87 18.32 35.93 -4.49
CA VAL A 87 19.38 35.47 -3.57
C VAL A 87 20.17 36.62 -2.96
N VAL A 88 20.31 37.75 -3.67
CA VAL A 88 21.13 38.88 -3.25
C VAL A 88 20.67 39.49 -1.91
N PRO A 89 21.61 39.82 -0.99
CA PRO A 89 21.31 40.64 0.20
C PRO A 89 20.80 42.03 -0.20
N LYS A 90 19.61 42.40 0.26
CA LYS A 90 18.93 43.66 -0.15
C LYS A 90 19.05 44.78 0.87
N TYR A 91 19.35 44.43 2.12
CA TYR A 91 19.39 45.34 3.25
C TYR A 91 20.84 45.64 3.63
N GLN A 92 21.07 46.83 4.18
CA GLN A 92 22.34 47.16 4.80
C GLN A 92 22.56 46.31 6.05
N ASP A 93 23.83 45.97 6.33
CA ASP A 93 24.22 45.34 7.57
C ASP A 93 23.92 46.28 8.75
N LEU A 94 23.42 45.69 9.85
CA LEU A 94 23.07 46.44 11.06
C LEU A 94 24.32 47.06 11.68
N THR A 95 24.26 48.34 12.01
CA THR A 95 25.35 49.00 12.72
C THR A 95 25.46 48.48 14.16
N GLY A 96 26.64 48.61 14.78
CA GLY A 96 26.87 48.14 16.15
C GLY A 96 25.89 48.71 17.19
N GLU A 97 25.41 49.94 16.99
CA GLU A 97 24.39 50.58 17.84
C GLU A 97 22.98 50.01 17.61
N GLU A 98 22.63 49.68 16.36
CA GLU A 98 21.36 49.04 16.00
C GLU A 98 21.29 47.58 16.46
N LEU A 99 22.42 46.86 16.47
CA LEU A 99 22.51 45.51 17.05
C LEU A 99 22.22 45.52 18.56
N ILE A 100 22.70 46.54 19.28
CA ILE A 100 22.44 46.71 20.72
C ILE A 100 20.96 47.05 20.97
N GLN A 101 20.34 47.86 20.11
CA GLN A 101 18.91 48.18 20.20
C GLN A 101 18.00 47.00 19.82
N GLN A 102 18.42 46.15 18.89
CA GLN A 102 17.72 44.91 18.55
C GLN A 102 17.78 43.91 19.72
N ALA A 103 18.93 43.81 20.39
CA ALA A 103 19.08 43.01 21.61
C ALA A 103 18.22 43.54 22.78
N ALA A 104 17.88 44.82 22.78
CA ALA A 104 16.96 45.46 23.73
C ALA A 104 15.46 45.28 23.37
N GLY A 105 15.13 44.47 22.36
CA GLY A 105 13.75 44.12 22.02
C GLY A 105 12.98 45.16 21.19
N THR A 106 13.65 46.16 20.61
CA THR A 106 13.02 47.16 19.75
C THR A 106 13.00 46.69 18.29
N SER A 107 11.86 46.80 17.61
CA SER A 107 11.74 46.45 16.18
C SER A 107 12.42 47.52 15.32
N ILE A 108 13.54 47.18 14.68
CA ILE A 108 14.31 48.08 13.81
C ILE A 108 14.00 47.74 12.36
N VAL A 109 13.56 48.74 11.59
CA VAL A 109 13.37 48.63 10.15
C VAL A 109 14.74 48.71 9.47
N ARG A 110 15.18 47.62 8.83
CA ARG A 110 16.44 47.59 8.08
C ARG A 110 16.34 48.48 6.84
N LYS A 111 17.33 49.34 6.62
CA LYS A 111 17.39 50.22 5.44
C LYS A 111 17.80 49.43 4.20
N LEU A 112 17.11 49.67 3.09
CA LEU A 112 17.44 49.09 1.79
C LEU A 112 18.75 49.68 1.23
N LEU A 113 19.53 48.87 0.52
CA LEU A 113 20.73 49.32 -0.18
C LEU A 113 20.38 50.38 -1.25
N PRO A 114 21.09 51.52 -1.34
CA PRO A 114 20.84 52.55 -2.35
C PRO A 114 20.87 52.03 -3.79
N GLU A 115 21.66 50.99 -4.05
CA GLU A 115 21.78 50.29 -5.33
C GLU A 115 20.44 49.66 -5.78
N MET A 116 19.57 49.31 -4.84
CA MET A 116 18.25 48.71 -5.13
C MET A 116 17.30 49.68 -5.82
N ILE A 117 17.52 50.99 -5.72
CA ILE A 117 16.75 52.00 -6.46
C ILE A 117 16.98 51.84 -7.97
N LEU A 118 18.22 51.56 -8.39
CA LEU A 118 18.56 51.31 -9.79
C LEU A 118 17.89 50.03 -10.29
N VAL A 119 17.83 49.01 -9.44
CA VAL A 119 17.11 47.77 -9.72
C VAL A 119 15.62 48.05 -9.92
N CYS A 120 14.97 48.81 -9.03
CA CYS A 120 13.55 49.18 -9.16
C CYS A 120 13.25 49.89 -10.49
N ASN A 121 14.10 50.83 -10.90
CA ASN A 121 13.95 51.53 -12.18
C ASN A 121 14.05 50.57 -13.38
N ALA A 122 14.97 49.61 -13.34
CA ALA A 122 15.10 48.62 -14.40
C ALA A 122 13.92 47.63 -14.43
N LEU A 123 13.44 47.17 -13.27
CA LEU A 123 12.24 46.33 -13.17
C LEU A 123 11.02 47.07 -13.73
N MET A 124 10.90 48.38 -13.47
CA MET A 124 9.83 49.22 -14.04
C MET A 124 9.93 49.33 -15.56
N ASN A 125 11.13 49.51 -16.12
CA ASN A 125 11.33 49.52 -17.57
C ASN A 125 10.95 48.18 -18.21
N ASP A 126 11.25 47.07 -17.55
CA ASP A 126 10.89 45.72 -18.00
C ASP A 126 9.38 45.45 -17.96
N LEU A 127 8.68 45.97 -16.94
CA LEU A 127 7.21 45.93 -16.89
C LEU A 127 6.57 46.76 -18.01
N ASN A 128 7.23 47.82 -18.47
CA ASN A 128 6.79 48.67 -19.56
C ASN A 128 7.39 48.29 -20.92
N HIS A 129 8.15 47.22 -21.01
CA HIS A 129 8.86 46.80 -22.22
C HIS A 129 7.91 46.37 -23.35
N ALA A 130 8.19 46.68 -24.62
CA ALA A 130 7.27 46.38 -25.73
C ALA A 130 6.95 44.88 -25.89
N ASN A 131 7.90 44.00 -25.55
CA ASN A 131 7.75 42.54 -25.61
C ASN A 131 6.90 41.99 -24.44
N GLU A 132 5.79 41.32 -24.78
CA GLU A 132 4.84 40.78 -23.79
C GLU A 132 5.41 39.64 -22.95
N TYR A 133 6.36 38.88 -23.50
CA TYR A 133 7.02 37.80 -22.77
C TYR A 133 7.90 38.33 -21.64
N VAL A 134 8.57 39.48 -21.86
CA VAL A 134 9.39 40.15 -20.84
C VAL A 134 8.49 40.65 -19.72
N ARG A 135 7.38 41.33 -20.05
CA ARG A 135 6.38 41.79 -19.07
C ARG A 135 5.81 40.63 -18.25
N GLY A 136 5.35 39.57 -18.89
CA GLY A 136 4.75 38.42 -18.19
C GLY A 136 5.77 37.60 -17.38
N SER A 137 7.04 37.50 -17.82
CA SER A 137 8.10 36.91 -17.01
C SER A 137 8.41 37.76 -15.78
N MET A 138 8.44 39.09 -15.95
CA MET A 138 8.69 40.03 -14.86
C MET A 138 7.57 39.99 -13.81
N LEU A 139 6.30 40.00 -14.24
CA LEU A 139 5.14 39.87 -13.32
C LEU A 139 5.18 38.57 -12.51
N ARG A 140 5.62 37.46 -13.12
CA ARG A 140 5.83 36.19 -12.40
C ARG A 140 7.01 36.25 -11.42
N PHE A 141 8.09 36.93 -11.78
CA PHE A 141 9.21 37.17 -10.88
C PHE A 141 8.79 38.02 -9.67
N LEU A 142 7.97 39.05 -9.87
CA LEU A 142 7.46 39.89 -8.78
C LEU A 142 6.59 39.12 -7.77
N CYS A 143 5.98 37.99 -8.18
CA CYS A 143 5.31 37.08 -7.26
C CYS A 143 6.26 36.38 -6.27
N LYS A 144 7.59 36.56 -6.38
CA LYS A 144 8.57 36.04 -5.43
C LYS A 144 9.18 37.11 -4.53
N VAL A 145 9.03 38.38 -4.90
CA VAL A 145 9.58 39.51 -4.15
C VAL A 145 8.67 39.79 -2.96
N LYS A 146 9.23 39.88 -1.76
CA LYS A 146 8.48 40.12 -0.52
C LYS A 146 8.62 41.55 0.00
N ASP A 147 9.62 42.29 -0.46
CA ASP A 147 10.03 43.58 0.10
C ASP A 147 9.06 44.71 -0.32
N GLU A 148 8.47 45.39 0.65
CA GLU A 148 7.47 46.46 0.46
C GLU A 148 8.04 47.65 -0.31
N GLU A 149 9.25 48.10 0.04
CA GLU A 149 9.91 49.27 -0.57
C GLU A 149 10.24 49.06 -2.06
N ILE A 150 10.47 47.82 -2.48
CA ILE A 150 10.73 47.47 -3.90
C ILE A 150 9.41 47.38 -4.67
N LEU A 151 8.37 46.82 -4.06
CA LEU A 151 7.07 46.61 -4.72
C LEU A 151 6.29 47.92 -4.87
N GLY A 152 6.34 48.82 -3.89
CA GLY A 152 5.59 50.08 -3.87
C GLY A 152 5.67 50.88 -5.18
N PRO A 153 6.88 51.24 -5.68
CA PRO A 153 7.04 51.99 -6.93
C PRO A 153 6.51 51.28 -8.18
N LEU A 154 6.40 49.95 -8.15
CA LEU A 154 6.03 49.13 -9.31
C LEU A 154 4.51 48.98 -9.48
N ILE A 155 3.72 49.22 -8.43
CA ILE A 155 2.26 49.00 -8.41
C ILE A 155 1.52 49.69 -9.57
N PRO A 156 1.78 50.96 -9.92
CA PRO A 156 1.08 51.60 -11.04
C PRO A 156 1.29 50.88 -12.38
N SER A 157 2.52 50.43 -12.63
CA SER A 157 2.86 49.65 -13.83
C SER A 157 2.18 48.28 -13.83
N ILE A 158 2.07 47.63 -12.67
CA ILE A 158 1.36 46.35 -12.51
C ILE A 158 -0.14 46.53 -12.78
N LYS A 159 -0.77 47.58 -12.23
CA LYS A 159 -2.19 47.90 -12.48
C LYS A 159 -2.46 48.15 -13.96
N SER A 160 -1.58 48.88 -14.66
CA SER A 160 -1.69 49.08 -16.12
C SER A 160 -1.57 47.78 -16.92
N CYS A 161 -0.92 46.74 -16.39
CA CYS A 161 -0.77 45.47 -17.07
C CYS A 161 -2.05 44.62 -17.08
N LEU A 162 -3.04 44.92 -16.22
CA LEU A 162 -4.32 44.22 -16.19
C LEU A 162 -5.21 44.53 -17.39
N THR A 163 -5.10 45.73 -17.96
CA THR A 163 -5.87 46.12 -19.16
C THR A 163 -5.09 45.88 -20.47
N HIS A 164 -4.00 45.11 -20.41
CA HIS A 164 -3.14 44.89 -21.57
C HIS A 164 -3.82 44.06 -22.67
N ARG A 165 -3.51 44.30 -23.95
CA ARG A 165 -4.12 43.59 -25.10
C ARG A 165 -3.94 42.06 -25.06
N HIS A 166 -2.79 41.59 -24.58
CA HIS A 166 -2.44 40.16 -24.56
C HIS A 166 -2.82 39.48 -23.24
N SER A 167 -3.57 38.36 -23.32
CA SER A 167 -4.03 37.60 -22.16
C SER A 167 -2.90 37.03 -21.30
N TYR A 168 -1.75 36.72 -21.90
CA TYR A 168 -0.56 36.25 -21.18
C TYR A 168 -0.06 37.25 -20.12
N VAL A 169 -0.14 38.55 -20.42
CA VAL A 169 0.24 39.62 -19.48
C VAL A 169 -0.86 39.78 -18.43
N ARG A 170 -2.13 39.83 -18.84
CA ARG A 170 -3.28 39.98 -17.93
C ARG A 170 -3.35 38.87 -16.88
N LYS A 171 -3.18 37.60 -17.28
CA LYS A 171 -3.19 36.46 -16.33
C LYS A 171 -2.05 36.52 -15.32
N SER A 172 -0.87 37.00 -15.76
CA SER A 172 0.32 37.12 -14.91
C SER A 172 0.19 38.34 -13.98
N ALA A 173 -0.44 39.41 -14.46
CA ALA A 173 -0.74 40.60 -13.67
C ALA A 173 -1.76 40.29 -12.56
N ALA A 174 -2.84 39.57 -12.87
CA ALA A 174 -3.83 39.15 -11.87
C ALA A 174 -3.19 38.30 -10.76
N LEU A 175 -2.29 37.37 -11.12
CA LEU A 175 -1.55 36.56 -10.14
C LEU A 175 -0.57 37.41 -9.30
N CYS A 176 0.08 38.39 -9.91
CA CYS A 176 0.98 39.30 -9.22
C CYS A 176 0.24 40.18 -8.22
N VAL A 177 -0.92 40.72 -8.59
CA VAL A 177 -1.79 41.49 -7.70
C VAL A 177 -2.26 40.62 -6.53
N PHE A 178 -2.68 39.38 -6.78
CA PHE A 178 -3.03 38.43 -5.72
C PHE A 178 -1.87 38.20 -4.74
N HIS A 179 -0.66 37.99 -5.23
CA HIS A 179 0.49 37.76 -4.36
C HIS A 179 0.84 39.00 -3.52
N ILE A 180 0.78 40.19 -4.12
CA ILE A 180 1.04 41.46 -3.42
C ILE A 180 0.00 41.70 -2.33
N SER A 181 -1.28 41.49 -2.66
CA SER A 181 -2.37 41.67 -1.70
C SER A 181 -2.32 40.64 -0.57
N LYS A 182 -1.95 39.37 -0.85
CA LYS A 182 -1.71 38.37 0.21
C LYS A 182 -0.58 38.76 1.17
N LEU A 183 0.48 39.42 0.70
CA LEU A 183 1.61 39.83 1.54
C LEU A 183 1.36 41.12 2.31
N HIS A 184 0.79 42.13 1.64
CA HIS A 184 0.72 43.51 2.10
C HIS A 184 -0.65 44.13 1.81
N ALA A 185 -1.72 43.41 2.21
CA ALA A 185 -3.12 43.74 1.91
C ALA A 185 -3.49 45.19 2.23
N ASP A 186 -3.15 45.65 3.44
CA ASP A 186 -3.65 46.93 3.97
C ASP A 186 -2.84 48.15 3.51
N HIS A 187 -1.59 47.95 3.05
CA HIS A 187 -0.63 49.05 2.83
C HIS A 187 -0.37 49.36 1.35
N LEU A 188 -0.27 48.35 0.49
CA LEU A 188 0.15 48.53 -0.91
C LEU A 188 -1.05 48.64 -1.87
N ILE A 189 -2.06 47.78 -1.73
CA ILE A 189 -3.23 47.74 -2.64
C ILE A 189 -4.53 47.52 -1.85
N PRO A 190 -5.01 48.53 -1.09
CA PRO A 190 -6.25 48.41 -0.33
C PRO A 190 -7.48 48.16 -1.24
N ASP A 191 -7.48 48.73 -2.45
CA ASP A 191 -8.57 48.55 -3.43
C ASP A 191 -8.41 47.29 -4.30
N GLY A 192 -7.54 46.35 -3.90
CA GLY A 192 -7.17 45.17 -4.69
C GLY A 192 -8.35 44.29 -5.10
N PRO A 193 -9.22 43.88 -4.14
CA PRO A 193 -10.37 43.03 -4.43
C PRO A 193 -11.38 43.67 -5.39
N GLU A 194 -11.69 44.97 -5.23
CA GLU A 194 -12.63 45.69 -6.09
C GLU A 194 -12.11 45.79 -7.53
N LEU A 195 -10.82 46.09 -7.69
CA LEU A 195 -10.16 46.19 -8.98
C LEU A 195 -10.20 44.86 -9.73
N ILE A 196 -10.00 43.75 -9.02
CA ILE A 196 -10.01 42.41 -9.61
C ILE A 196 -11.44 41.91 -9.88
N ALA A 197 -12.43 42.33 -9.10
CA ALA A 197 -13.84 42.08 -9.41
C ALA A 197 -14.26 42.77 -10.72
N GLN A 198 -13.87 44.03 -10.94
CA GLN A 198 -14.10 44.75 -12.20
C GLN A 198 -13.36 44.11 -13.37
N PHE A 199 -12.13 43.64 -13.14
CA PHE A 199 -11.36 42.89 -14.13
C PHE A 199 -12.06 41.58 -14.50
N LEU A 200 -12.53 40.81 -13.52
CA LEU A 200 -13.19 39.53 -13.70
C LEU A 200 -14.47 39.64 -14.55
N ALA A 201 -15.26 40.69 -14.34
CA ALA A 201 -16.49 40.94 -15.10
C ALA A 201 -16.24 41.22 -16.59
N ASN A 202 -15.09 41.81 -16.94
CA ASN A 202 -14.75 42.19 -18.32
C ASN A 202 -13.87 41.15 -19.05
N GLU A 203 -13.22 40.25 -18.31
CA GLU A 203 -12.24 39.33 -18.88
C GLU A 203 -12.90 38.18 -19.65
N THR A 204 -12.31 37.81 -20.78
CA THR A 204 -12.80 36.73 -21.67
C THR A 204 -11.95 35.46 -21.59
N ASP A 205 -10.66 35.58 -21.27
CA ASP A 205 -9.71 34.47 -21.23
C ASP A 205 -9.91 33.57 -20.00
N MET A 206 -9.93 32.24 -20.20
CA MET A 206 -10.18 31.26 -19.14
C MET A 206 -9.11 31.26 -18.04
N CYS A 207 -7.83 31.43 -18.41
CA CYS A 207 -6.72 31.39 -17.45
C CYS A 207 -6.66 32.67 -16.61
N ALA A 208 -6.86 33.82 -17.24
CA ALA A 208 -6.91 35.10 -16.54
C ALA A 208 -8.11 35.15 -15.57
N ARG A 209 -9.27 34.65 -16.01
CA ARG A 209 -10.48 34.53 -15.18
C ARG A 209 -10.26 33.62 -13.96
N ARG A 210 -9.60 32.46 -14.15
CA ARG A 210 -9.21 31.57 -13.03
C ARG A 210 -8.38 32.31 -11.98
N ASN A 211 -7.32 33.00 -12.39
CA ASN A 211 -6.41 33.67 -11.47
C ASN A 211 -7.10 34.82 -10.71
N ALA A 212 -7.92 35.60 -11.39
CA ALA A 212 -8.72 36.65 -10.78
C ALA A 212 -9.73 36.08 -9.77
N PHE A 213 -10.41 35.00 -10.12
CA PHE A 213 -11.35 34.33 -9.22
C PHE A 213 -10.65 33.71 -8.01
N LEU A 214 -9.46 33.11 -8.19
CA LEU A 214 -8.65 32.56 -7.10
C LEU A 214 -8.25 33.62 -6.08
N MET A 215 -7.97 34.85 -6.53
CA MET A 215 -7.72 35.98 -5.63
C MET A 215 -8.95 36.31 -4.80
N LEU A 216 -10.12 36.46 -5.44
CA LEU A 216 -11.36 36.79 -4.75
C LEU A 216 -11.73 35.73 -3.71
N ILE A 217 -11.58 34.43 -4.01
CA ILE A 217 -11.83 33.35 -3.03
C ILE A 217 -11.03 33.54 -1.73
N ASN A 218 -9.80 34.06 -1.80
CA ASN A 218 -8.92 34.17 -0.64
C ASN A 218 -9.04 35.51 0.10
N GLU A 219 -9.29 36.61 -0.60
CA GLU A 219 -9.35 37.96 -0.01
C GLU A 219 -10.77 38.44 0.28
N ASN A 220 -11.70 38.20 -0.64
CA ASN A 220 -13.09 38.63 -0.49
C ASN A 220 -14.06 37.67 -1.19
N GLU A 221 -14.57 36.73 -0.39
CA GLU A 221 -15.52 35.71 -0.85
C GLU A 221 -16.85 36.30 -1.34
N GLU A 222 -17.27 37.47 -0.84
CA GLU A 222 -18.56 38.11 -1.20
C GLU A 222 -18.63 38.46 -2.68
N PHE A 223 -17.59 39.08 -3.22
CA PHE A 223 -17.51 39.37 -4.65
C PHE A 223 -17.45 38.11 -5.50
N ALA A 224 -16.79 37.05 -5.02
CA ALA A 224 -16.77 35.76 -5.72
C ALA A 224 -18.17 35.12 -5.77
N PHE A 225 -18.97 35.25 -4.72
CA PHE A 225 -20.35 34.78 -4.70
C PHE A 225 -21.26 35.57 -5.62
N GLU A 226 -21.13 36.89 -5.64
CA GLU A 226 -21.96 37.73 -6.49
C GLU A 226 -21.72 37.37 -7.96
N PHE A 227 -20.45 37.24 -8.35
CA PHE A 227 -20.06 36.81 -9.69
C PHE A 227 -20.63 35.43 -10.05
N LEU A 228 -20.48 34.44 -9.17
CA LEU A 228 -21.10 33.12 -9.40
C LEU A 228 -22.62 33.23 -9.49
N GLY A 229 -23.26 33.97 -8.59
CA GLY A 229 -24.69 34.21 -8.55
C GLY A 229 -25.27 34.66 -9.89
N GLN A 230 -24.55 35.56 -10.58
CA GLN A 230 -24.93 36.10 -11.88
C GLN A 230 -24.73 35.07 -13.02
N HIS A 231 -23.63 34.30 -12.99
CA HIS A 231 -23.25 33.40 -14.08
C HIS A 231 -23.65 31.92 -13.92
N ILE A 232 -24.35 31.54 -12.84
CA ILE A 232 -24.85 30.15 -12.62
C ILE A 232 -25.76 29.67 -13.78
N GLN A 233 -26.52 30.57 -14.42
CA GLN A 233 -27.45 30.20 -15.50
C GLN A 233 -26.77 30.01 -16.85
N GLU A 234 -25.61 30.63 -17.06
CA GLU A 234 -24.90 30.64 -18.35
C GLU A 234 -24.02 29.39 -18.57
N GLY A 235 -23.85 28.55 -17.53
CA GLY A 235 -23.13 27.30 -17.60
C GLY A 235 -21.65 27.44 -17.22
N ILE A 236 -21.34 27.23 -15.94
CA ILE A 236 -20.00 27.42 -15.37
C ILE A 236 -18.93 26.53 -16.02
N THR A 237 -19.32 25.37 -16.57
CA THR A 237 -18.43 24.44 -17.27
C THR A 237 -17.78 25.05 -18.52
N GLN A 238 -18.35 26.12 -19.09
CA GLN A 238 -17.78 26.82 -20.24
C GLN A 238 -16.59 27.71 -19.88
N PHE A 239 -16.39 28.02 -18.59
CA PHE A 239 -15.30 28.89 -18.13
C PHE A 239 -13.95 28.16 -17.97
N GLY A 240 -13.91 26.87 -18.33
CA GLY A 240 -12.71 26.04 -18.31
C GLY A 240 -12.51 25.30 -16.99
N ASP A 241 -11.71 24.24 -17.05
CA ASP A 241 -11.55 23.27 -15.97
C ASP A 241 -10.95 23.88 -14.71
N GLY A 242 -9.89 24.69 -14.88
CA GLY A 242 -9.21 25.33 -13.76
C GLY A 242 -10.10 26.31 -13.00
N PHE A 243 -11.05 26.97 -13.66
CA PHE A 243 -12.04 27.83 -13.01
C PHE A 243 -13.03 26.97 -12.21
N CYS A 244 -13.55 25.89 -12.79
CA CYS A 244 -14.49 24.99 -12.12
C CYS A 244 -13.90 24.38 -10.83
N LEU A 245 -12.62 24.01 -10.84
CA LEU A 245 -11.94 23.50 -9.64
C LEU A 245 -11.87 24.55 -8.52
N CYS A 246 -11.59 25.82 -8.85
CA CYS A 246 -11.66 26.91 -7.87
C CYS A 246 -13.08 27.10 -7.31
N VAL A 247 -14.11 26.94 -8.14
CA VAL A 247 -15.52 27.01 -7.68
C VAL A 247 -15.87 25.87 -6.73
N LEU A 248 -15.38 24.65 -6.99
CA LEU A 248 -15.56 23.51 -6.08
C LEU A 248 -14.87 23.75 -4.73
N GLU A 249 -13.68 24.36 -4.73
CA GLU A 249 -12.99 24.75 -3.50
C GLU A 249 -13.79 25.79 -2.70
N LEU A 250 -14.24 26.86 -3.36
CA LEU A 250 -15.11 27.86 -2.74
C LEU A 250 -16.37 27.20 -2.16
N THR A 251 -17.02 26.34 -2.93
CA THR A 251 -18.22 25.61 -2.50
C THR A 251 -17.99 24.87 -1.17
N ARG A 252 -16.84 24.18 -1.03
CA ARG A 252 -16.49 23.49 0.22
C ARG A 252 -16.28 24.45 1.38
N ARG A 253 -15.47 25.51 1.20
CA ARG A 253 -15.17 26.51 2.25
C ARG A 253 -16.45 27.15 2.78
N VAL A 254 -17.34 27.48 1.86
CA VAL A 254 -18.57 28.21 2.16
C VAL A 254 -19.60 27.35 2.83
N CYS A 255 -19.81 26.13 2.34
CA CYS A 255 -20.76 25.20 2.96
C CYS A 255 -20.33 24.78 4.37
N ARG A 256 -19.03 24.88 4.70
CA ARG A 256 -18.51 24.71 6.07
C ARG A 256 -18.83 25.91 6.96
N ARG A 257 -18.73 27.14 6.43
CA ARG A 257 -19.00 28.36 7.21
C ARG A 257 -20.50 28.62 7.39
N ASP A 258 -21.29 28.50 6.32
CA ASP A 258 -22.74 28.71 6.34
C ASP A 258 -23.48 27.55 5.65
N PRO A 259 -24.06 26.62 6.43
CA PRO A 259 -24.85 25.51 5.92
C PRO A 259 -26.11 25.93 5.14
N ASN A 260 -26.64 27.15 5.32
CA ASN A 260 -27.87 27.57 4.64
C ASN A 260 -27.68 27.76 3.13
N GLN A 261 -26.44 28.04 2.69
CA GLN A 261 -26.13 28.23 1.27
C GLN A 261 -25.99 26.91 0.50
N LYS A 262 -25.99 25.74 1.17
CA LYS A 262 -25.81 24.42 0.55
C LYS A 262 -26.75 24.18 -0.62
N SER A 263 -28.03 24.55 -0.48
CA SER A 263 -29.06 24.32 -1.52
C SER A 263 -28.72 25.00 -2.86
N ARG A 264 -28.10 26.19 -2.81
CA ARG A 264 -27.72 26.97 -3.98
C ARG A 264 -26.53 26.33 -4.70
N PHE A 265 -25.56 25.80 -3.94
CA PHE A 265 -24.39 25.13 -4.48
C PHE A 265 -24.65 23.72 -4.99
N VAL A 266 -25.58 22.97 -4.38
CA VAL A 266 -25.94 21.62 -4.87
C VAL A 266 -26.39 21.67 -6.33
N ARG A 267 -27.15 22.70 -6.73
CA ARG A 267 -27.55 22.91 -8.14
C ARG A 267 -26.33 23.10 -9.06
N VAL A 268 -25.32 23.83 -8.61
CA VAL A 268 -24.07 24.05 -9.35
C VAL A 268 -23.28 22.74 -9.47
N LEU A 269 -23.22 21.95 -8.40
CA LEU A 269 -22.55 20.64 -8.41
C LEU A 269 -23.18 19.69 -9.41
N PHE A 270 -24.52 19.62 -9.48
CA PHE A 270 -25.21 18.79 -10.49
C PHE A 270 -24.89 19.19 -11.94
N GLN A 271 -24.67 20.47 -12.23
CA GLN A 271 -24.23 20.91 -13.56
C GLN A 271 -22.77 20.52 -13.85
N MET A 272 -21.91 20.53 -12.82
CA MET A 272 -20.49 20.17 -12.96
C MET A 272 -20.26 18.65 -13.10
N LEU A 273 -21.19 17.82 -12.61
CA LEU A 273 -21.15 16.37 -12.79
C LEU A 273 -21.10 15.95 -14.28
N SER A 274 -21.79 16.69 -15.15
CA SER A 274 -21.81 16.46 -16.60
C SER A 274 -20.71 17.21 -17.36
N SER A 275 -19.65 17.65 -16.69
CA SER A 275 -18.52 18.32 -17.35
C SER A 275 -17.73 17.34 -18.23
N ASN A 276 -17.19 17.83 -19.35
CA ASN A 276 -16.33 17.04 -20.25
C ASN A 276 -15.00 16.65 -19.60
N SER A 277 -14.57 17.40 -18.58
CA SER A 277 -13.31 17.15 -17.87
C SER A 277 -13.47 16.11 -16.78
N ALA A 278 -12.68 15.05 -16.84
CA ALA A 278 -12.66 13.97 -15.85
C ALA A 278 -12.29 14.49 -14.44
N ALA A 279 -11.36 15.45 -14.35
CA ALA A 279 -10.94 16.02 -13.07
C ALA A 279 -12.08 16.80 -12.39
N VAL A 280 -12.83 17.61 -13.16
CA VAL A 280 -13.94 18.40 -12.63
C VAL A 280 -15.10 17.50 -12.21
N SER A 281 -15.46 16.50 -13.02
CA SER A 281 -16.53 15.57 -12.70
C SER A 281 -16.19 14.68 -11.49
N TYR A 282 -14.94 14.23 -11.37
CA TYR A 282 -14.45 13.49 -10.19
C TYR A 282 -14.53 14.33 -8.91
N GLU A 283 -13.96 15.54 -8.93
CA GLU A 283 -13.94 16.44 -7.77
C GLU A 283 -15.36 16.93 -7.41
N ALA A 284 -16.21 17.19 -8.41
CA ALA A 284 -17.61 17.56 -8.20
C ALA A 284 -18.39 16.41 -7.54
N SER A 285 -18.19 15.17 -7.99
CA SER A 285 -18.79 13.98 -7.38
C SER A 285 -18.38 13.83 -5.92
N TRP A 286 -17.09 14.04 -5.63
CA TRP A 286 -16.56 13.99 -4.26
C TRP A 286 -17.17 15.08 -3.38
N THR A 287 -17.22 16.32 -3.87
CA THR A 287 -17.84 17.44 -3.13
C THR A 287 -19.30 17.18 -2.85
N LEU A 288 -20.03 16.59 -3.80
CA LEU A 288 -21.45 16.33 -3.67
C LEU A 288 -21.74 15.28 -2.61
N VAL A 289 -20.98 14.18 -2.61
CA VAL A 289 -21.09 13.11 -1.59
C VAL A 289 -20.69 13.63 -0.21
N SER A 290 -19.68 14.49 -0.14
CA SER A 290 -19.21 15.07 1.12
C SER A 290 -20.20 16.10 1.71
N LEU A 291 -20.94 16.84 0.87
CA LEU A 291 -21.86 17.88 1.32
C LEU A 291 -23.30 17.39 1.54
N SER A 292 -23.69 16.27 0.92
CA SER A 292 -25.07 15.79 0.92
C SER A 292 -25.16 14.27 1.09
N ASN A 293 -25.89 13.85 2.13
CA ASN A 293 -26.26 12.45 2.35
C ASN A 293 -27.57 12.07 1.64
N ALA A 294 -28.11 12.93 0.78
CA ALA A 294 -29.34 12.65 0.06
C ALA A 294 -29.11 11.51 -0.97
N PRO A 295 -29.94 10.45 -0.99
CA PRO A 295 -29.78 9.33 -1.91
C PRO A 295 -29.73 9.73 -3.38
N THR A 296 -30.43 10.80 -3.77
CA THR A 296 -30.42 11.33 -5.15
C THR A 296 -29.07 11.93 -5.54
N ALA A 297 -28.42 12.65 -4.62
CA ALA A 297 -27.11 13.25 -4.83
C ALA A 297 -26.03 12.16 -4.90
N ILE A 298 -26.08 11.20 -3.97
CA ILE A 298 -25.14 10.06 -3.95
C ILE A 298 -25.30 9.20 -5.20
N ARG A 299 -26.54 8.90 -5.64
CA ARG A 299 -26.77 8.15 -6.87
C ARG A 299 -26.18 8.86 -8.09
N ALA A 300 -26.35 10.18 -8.19
CA ALA A 300 -25.77 10.93 -9.30
C ALA A 300 -24.23 10.88 -9.29
N ALA A 301 -23.61 11.01 -8.12
CA ALA A 301 -22.15 10.88 -7.96
C ALA A 301 -21.65 9.45 -8.25
N ALA A 302 -22.40 8.43 -7.87
CA ALA A 302 -22.05 7.04 -8.16
C ALA A 302 -22.11 6.76 -9.67
N VAL A 303 -23.15 7.27 -10.36
CA VAL A 303 -23.29 7.17 -11.83
C VAL A 303 -22.15 7.89 -12.54
N THR A 304 -21.72 9.06 -12.07
CA THR A 304 -20.57 9.75 -12.67
C THR A 304 -19.27 8.98 -12.45
N TYR A 305 -19.05 8.39 -11.27
CA TYR A 305 -17.89 7.53 -11.03
C TYR A 305 -17.90 6.29 -11.93
N THR A 306 -19.03 5.60 -12.12
CA THR A 306 -19.09 4.44 -13.04
C THR A 306 -18.90 4.83 -14.50
N ASN A 307 -19.36 6.02 -14.91
CA ASN A 307 -19.09 6.55 -16.25
C ASN A 307 -17.61 6.89 -16.43
N LEU A 308 -16.94 7.45 -15.42
CA LEU A 308 -15.50 7.73 -15.45
C LEU A 308 -14.68 6.44 -15.52
N LEU A 309 -15.06 5.43 -14.73
CA LEU A 309 -14.42 4.11 -14.73
C LEU A 309 -14.46 3.47 -16.12
N ASN A 310 -15.62 3.50 -16.78
CA ASN A 310 -15.81 2.89 -18.11
C ASN A 310 -15.33 3.77 -19.28
N GLY A 311 -15.20 5.08 -19.08
CA GLY A 311 -14.88 6.04 -20.14
C GLY A 311 -13.39 6.41 -20.26
N GLN A 312 -12.61 6.23 -19.18
CA GLN A 312 -11.18 6.59 -19.16
C GLN A 312 -10.31 5.37 -19.44
N ASN A 313 -9.26 5.57 -20.26
CA ASN A 313 -8.27 4.53 -20.58
C ASN A 313 -7.06 4.51 -19.63
N ASP A 314 -6.90 5.54 -18.80
CA ASP A 314 -5.79 5.62 -17.85
C ASP A 314 -6.09 4.76 -16.61
N HIS A 315 -5.28 3.72 -16.41
CA HIS A 315 -5.39 2.80 -15.30
C HIS A 315 -5.28 3.51 -13.94
N ASN A 316 -4.48 4.58 -13.83
CA ASN A 316 -4.33 5.31 -12.57
C ASN A 316 -5.65 6.00 -12.16
N ILE A 317 -6.34 6.58 -13.14
CA ILE A 317 -7.65 7.22 -12.91
C ILE A 317 -8.67 6.16 -12.51
N GLN A 318 -8.67 5.00 -13.16
CA GLN A 318 -9.58 3.90 -12.83
C GLN A 318 -9.37 3.41 -11.39
N LEU A 319 -8.13 3.23 -10.94
CA LEU A 319 -7.81 2.84 -9.56
C LEU A 319 -8.31 3.88 -8.54
N ILE A 320 -8.03 5.17 -8.79
CA ILE A 320 -8.48 6.26 -7.91
C ILE A 320 -10.02 6.33 -7.83
N VAL A 321 -10.71 6.06 -8.94
CA VAL A 321 -12.19 6.00 -8.97
C VAL A 321 -12.71 4.77 -8.21
N LEU A 322 -12.05 3.62 -8.35
CA LEU A 322 -12.41 2.40 -7.61
C LEU A 322 -12.26 2.58 -6.10
N ASP A 323 -11.20 3.23 -5.62
CA ASP A 323 -11.03 3.53 -4.20
C ASP A 323 -12.19 4.40 -3.65
N ARG A 324 -12.70 5.33 -4.45
CA ARG A 324 -13.87 6.13 -4.06
C ARG A 324 -15.17 5.34 -4.12
N LEU A 325 -15.32 4.42 -5.08
CA LEU A 325 -16.48 3.52 -5.14
C LEU A 325 -16.49 2.55 -3.95
N GLU A 326 -15.33 2.04 -3.53
CA GLU A 326 -15.18 1.21 -2.32
C GLU A 326 -15.56 2.01 -1.07
N ALA A 327 -15.05 3.24 -0.93
CA ALA A 327 -15.44 4.13 0.18
C ALA A 327 -16.95 4.43 0.18
N LEU A 328 -17.56 4.55 -1.01
CA LEU A 328 -19.00 4.75 -1.15
C LEU A 328 -19.79 3.49 -0.80
N GLN A 329 -19.29 2.31 -1.13
CA GLN A 329 -19.92 1.03 -0.83
C GLN A 329 -20.07 0.81 0.67
N ILE A 330 -19.04 1.13 1.44
CA ILE A 330 -19.04 1.00 2.91
C ILE A 330 -20.15 1.85 3.54
N LYS A 331 -20.44 3.04 2.98
CA LYS A 331 -21.45 3.97 3.52
C LYS A 331 -22.84 3.81 2.91
N HIS A 332 -22.92 3.55 1.60
CA HIS A 332 -24.15 3.57 0.80
C HIS A 332 -24.27 2.35 -0.11
N GLY A 333 -24.07 1.15 0.45
CA GLY A 333 -24.09 -0.12 -0.28
C GLY A 333 -25.32 -0.33 -1.18
N LYS A 334 -26.52 0.11 -0.76
CA LYS A 334 -27.76 -0.03 -1.56
C LYS A 334 -27.68 0.66 -2.93
N ILE A 335 -27.00 1.80 -3.03
CA ILE A 335 -26.88 2.56 -4.29
C ILE A 335 -25.84 1.91 -5.21
N VAL A 336 -24.70 1.47 -4.64
CA VAL A 336 -23.67 0.75 -5.39
C VAL A 336 -24.21 -0.58 -5.94
N GLN A 337 -25.09 -1.25 -5.19
CA GLN A 337 -25.80 -2.45 -5.64
C GLN A 337 -26.63 -2.23 -6.92
N GLU A 338 -27.27 -1.06 -7.08
CA GLU A 338 -28.02 -0.71 -8.30
C GLU A 338 -27.09 -0.58 -9.52
N LEU A 339 -25.85 -0.14 -9.31
CA LEU A 339 -24.86 0.16 -10.35
C LEU A 339 -23.82 -0.95 -10.56
N LEU A 340 -23.97 -2.09 -9.87
CA LEU A 340 -22.99 -3.17 -9.86
C LEU A 340 -22.66 -3.69 -11.27
N MET A 341 -23.64 -3.78 -12.16
CA MET A 341 -23.43 -4.26 -13.53
C MET A 341 -22.59 -3.30 -14.37
N ASP A 342 -22.66 -1.99 -14.11
CA ASP A 342 -21.82 -1.00 -14.77
C ASP A 342 -20.40 -0.99 -14.21
N ILE A 343 -20.22 -1.32 -12.93
CA ILE A 343 -18.89 -1.50 -12.30
C ILE A 343 -18.22 -2.77 -12.87
N LEU A 344 -18.94 -3.88 -13.01
CA LEU A 344 -18.41 -5.14 -13.55
C LEU A 344 -17.95 -5.04 -15.01
N ARG A 345 -18.41 -4.05 -15.77
CA ARG A 345 -17.90 -3.80 -17.13
C ARG A 345 -16.40 -3.49 -17.15
N ALA A 346 -15.86 -2.95 -16.04
CA ALA A 346 -14.44 -2.68 -15.88
C ALA A 346 -13.57 -3.94 -15.77
N LEU A 347 -14.15 -5.13 -15.56
CA LEU A 347 -13.41 -6.41 -15.61
C LEU A 347 -12.80 -6.71 -16.98
N SER A 348 -13.26 -6.03 -18.03
CA SER A 348 -12.66 -6.12 -19.37
C SER A 348 -11.30 -5.42 -19.48
N SER A 349 -10.84 -4.75 -18.43
CA SER A 349 -9.52 -4.11 -18.40
C SER A 349 -8.38 -5.15 -18.42
N PRO A 350 -7.26 -4.86 -19.09
CA PRO A 350 -6.13 -5.78 -19.16
C PRO A 350 -5.28 -5.81 -17.88
N ASN A 351 -5.56 -4.95 -16.90
CA ASN A 351 -4.77 -4.82 -15.68
C ASN A 351 -5.36 -5.68 -14.54
N PRO A 352 -4.60 -6.65 -13.99
CA PRO A 352 -5.09 -7.51 -12.89
C PRO A 352 -5.46 -6.73 -11.62
N ASP A 353 -4.79 -5.61 -11.31
CA ASP A 353 -5.05 -4.85 -10.08
C ASP A 353 -6.44 -4.19 -10.09
N ILE A 354 -6.85 -3.70 -11.26
CA ILE A 354 -8.19 -3.15 -11.48
C ILE A 354 -9.23 -4.26 -11.37
N CYS A 355 -8.97 -5.42 -11.98
CA CYS A 355 -9.86 -6.57 -11.87
C CYS A 355 -10.01 -7.03 -10.41
N GLN A 356 -8.91 -7.07 -9.65
CA GLN A 356 -8.95 -7.43 -8.23
C GLN A 356 -9.86 -6.48 -7.44
N LYS A 357 -9.64 -5.16 -7.53
CA LYS A 357 -10.46 -4.17 -6.80
C LYS A 357 -11.94 -4.20 -7.24
N VAL A 358 -12.19 -4.38 -8.54
CA VAL A 358 -13.56 -4.52 -9.05
C VAL A 358 -14.23 -5.77 -8.47
N LEU A 359 -13.52 -6.90 -8.39
CA LEU A 359 -14.04 -8.13 -7.79
C LEU A 359 -14.28 -7.97 -6.28
N GLU A 360 -13.39 -7.31 -5.54
CA GLU A 360 -13.56 -7.02 -4.11
C GLU A 360 -14.84 -6.20 -3.85
N ILE A 361 -15.02 -5.09 -4.58
CA ILE A 361 -16.24 -4.28 -4.52
C ILE A 361 -17.46 -5.11 -4.91
N ALA A 362 -17.35 -5.90 -5.98
CA ALA A 362 -18.45 -6.73 -6.44
C ALA A 362 -18.87 -7.73 -5.39
N MET A 363 -17.96 -8.52 -4.82
CA MET A 363 -18.24 -9.61 -3.86
C MET A 363 -18.95 -9.14 -2.58
N GLU A 364 -18.74 -7.88 -2.18
CA GLU A 364 -19.43 -7.25 -1.05
C GLU A 364 -20.81 -6.68 -1.42
N SER A 365 -21.08 -6.41 -2.71
CA SER A 365 -22.35 -5.86 -3.22
C SER A 365 -23.34 -6.91 -3.75
N ILE A 366 -23.06 -8.20 -3.60
CA ILE A 366 -23.92 -9.26 -4.15
C ILE A 366 -25.15 -9.51 -3.24
N ASN A 367 -26.32 -9.68 -3.84
CA ASN A 367 -27.60 -10.05 -3.21
C ASN A 367 -28.33 -11.12 -4.03
N THR A 368 -29.29 -11.83 -3.43
CA THR A 368 -30.03 -12.92 -4.10
C THR A 368 -30.70 -12.53 -5.43
N ARG A 369 -30.97 -11.23 -5.65
CA ARG A 369 -31.60 -10.74 -6.89
C ARG A 369 -30.61 -10.47 -8.02
N ASN A 370 -29.37 -10.08 -7.71
CA ASN A 370 -28.35 -9.70 -8.70
C ASN A 370 -27.36 -10.84 -9.01
N VAL A 371 -27.28 -11.89 -8.18
CA VAL A 371 -26.26 -12.95 -8.33
C VAL A 371 -26.28 -13.57 -9.73
N GLY A 372 -27.47 -13.83 -10.29
CA GLY A 372 -27.59 -14.44 -11.62
C GLY A 372 -26.94 -13.62 -12.73
N SER A 373 -27.11 -12.29 -12.73
CA SER A 373 -26.50 -11.41 -13.73
C SER A 373 -25.01 -11.23 -13.52
N VAL A 374 -24.56 -11.19 -12.27
CA VAL A 374 -23.14 -11.12 -11.90
C VAL A 374 -22.41 -12.38 -12.38
N ILE A 375 -22.93 -13.56 -12.05
CA ILE A 375 -22.33 -14.84 -12.45
C ILE A 375 -22.32 -15.00 -13.97
N THR A 376 -23.38 -14.58 -14.67
CA THR A 376 -23.39 -14.61 -16.14
C THR A 376 -22.27 -13.75 -16.74
N THR A 377 -21.95 -12.62 -16.10
CA THR A 377 -20.86 -11.73 -16.54
C THR A 377 -19.49 -12.34 -16.22
N LEU A 378 -19.30 -12.88 -15.01
CA LEU A 378 -18.08 -13.59 -14.62
C LEU A 378 -17.80 -14.80 -15.52
N LYS A 379 -18.83 -15.57 -15.88
CA LYS A 379 -18.72 -16.69 -16.84
C LYS A 379 -18.25 -16.23 -18.21
N ARG A 380 -18.81 -15.13 -18.72
CA ARG A 380 -18.42 -14.57 -20.02
C ARG A 380 -16.95 -14.13 -20.02
N GLU A 381 -16.50 -13.45 -18.97
CA GLU A 381 -15.11 -12.99 -18.89
C GLU A 381 -14.15 -14.17 -18.69
N LEU A 382 -14.54 -15.17 -17.91
CA LEU A 382 -13.77 -16.41 -17.76
C LEU A 382 -13.60 -17.14 -19.10
N GLN A 383 -14.68 -17.30 -19.86
CA GLN A 383 -14.62 -17.91 -21.21
C GLN A 383 -13.74 -17.13 -22.17
N LYS A 384 -13.78 -15.80 -22.12
CA LYS A 384 -12.91 -14.94 -22.91
C LYS A 384 -11.44 -15.12 -22.49
N SER A 385 -11.18 -15.17 -21.19
CA SER A 385 -9.84 -15.39 -20.64
C SER A 385 -9.26 -16.76 -20.99
N LEU A 386 -10.12 -17.78 -21.16
CA LEU A 386 -9.73 -19.12 -21.65
C LEU A 386 -9.33 -19.13 -23.14
N ALA A 387 -9.86 -18.20 -23.94
CA ALA A 387 -9.48 -18.06 -25.34
C ALA A 387 -8.17 -17.26 -25.52
N GLU A 388 -7.72 -16.53 -24.49
CA GLU A 388 -6.52 -15.68 -24.52
C GLU A 388 -5.37 -16.31 -23.72
N ASP A 389 -4.45 -17.01 -24.41
CA ASP A 389 -3.25 -17.68 -23.87
C ASP A 389 -2.10 -16.72 -23.50
N SER A 390 -2.39 -15.70 -22.69
CA SER A 390 -1.38 -14.79 -22.14
C SER A 390 -1.03 -15.16 -20.69
N GLU A 391 0.25 -15.10 -20.30
CA GLU A 391 0.68 -15.30 -18.90
C GLU A 391 0.01 -14.32 -17.93
N LYS A 392 -0.35 -13.11 -18.39
CA LYS A 392 -1.10 -12.12 -17.59
C LYS A 392 -2.57 -12.52 -17.40
N SER A 393 -3.14 -13.29 -18.34
CA SER A 393 -4.49 -13.84 -18.25
C SER A 393 -4.58 -14.93 -17.17
N LEU A 394 -3.49 -15.66 -16.85
CA LEU A 394 -3.47 -16.66 -15.78
C LEU A 394 -3.86 -16.07 -14.42
N GLY A 395 -3.30 -14.91 -14.04
CA GLY A 395 -3.62 -14.25 -12.77
C GLY A 395 -5.11 -13.86 -12.69
N THR A 396 -5.63 -13.26 -13.75
CA THR A 396 -7.05 -12.89 -13.85
C THR A 396 -7.96 -14.11 -13.83
N ARG A 397 -7.58 -15.23 -14.46
CA ARG A 397 -8.32 -16.51 -14.39
C ARG A 397 -8.44 -17.01 -12.95
N HIS A 398 -7.35 -17.01 -12.18
CA HIS A 398 -7.38 -17.41 -10.78
C HIS A 398 -8.35 -16.54 -9.97
N MET A 399 -8.30 -15.21 -10.14
CA MET A 399 -9.18 -14.29 -9.44
C MET A 399 -10.66 -14.48 -9.82
N LEU A 400 -10.96 -14.70 -11.10
CA LEU A 400 -12.33 -14.94 -11.57
C LEU A 400 -12.90 -16.27 -11.04
N VAL A 401 -12.09 -17.34 -11.04
CA VAL A 401 -12.50 -18.65 -10.49
C VAL A 401 -12.74 -18.56 -8.98
N ALA A 402 -11.86 -17.88 -8.24
CA ALA A 402 -12.03 -17.64 -6.80
C ALA A 402 -13.29 -16.80 -6.51
N ALA A 403 -13.57 -15.77 -7.30
CA ALA A 403 -14.80 -14.98 -7.16
C ALA A 403 -16.06 -15.80 -7.45
N ILE A 404 -16.05 -16.64 -8.49
CA ILE A 404 -17.15 -17.55 -8.82
C ILE A 404 -17.37 -18.58 -7.71
N HIS A 405 -16.28 -19.13 -7.17
CA HIS A 405 -16.29 -20.03 -6.02
C HIS A 405 -16.99 -19.39 -4.81
N ASP A 406 -16.57 -18.18 -4.44
CA ASP A 406 -17.13 -17.47 -3.29
C ASP A 406 -18.59 -17.07 -3.51
N CYS A 407 -18.97 -16.72 -4.74
CA CYS A 407 -20.36 -16.47 -5.10
C CYS A 407 -21.23 -17.72 -4.90
N ALA A 408 -20.77 -18.88 -5.38
CA ALA A 408 -21.52 -20.12 -5.30
C ALA A 408 -21.60 -20.66 -3.85
N LYS A 409 -20.54 -20.45 -3.04
CA LYS A 409 -20.56 -20.76 -1.61
C LYS A 409 -21.57 -19.89 -0.84
N LYS A 410 -21.63 -18.59 -1.14
CA LYS A 410 -22.60 -17.66 -0.51
C LYS A 410 -24.03 -17.90 -1.00
N PHE A 411 -24.20 -18.28 -2.27
CA PHE A 411 -25.49 -18.43 -2.93
C PHE A 411 -25.62 -19.80 -3.62
N PRO A 412 -26.07 -20.82 -2.88
CA PRO A 412 -26.30 -22.18 -3.36
C PRO A 412 -27.13 -22.32 -4.64
N GLU A 413 -28.12 -21.44 -4.83
CA GLU A 413 -29.06 -21.49 -5.96
C GLU A 413 -28.36 -21.38 -7.33
N VAL A 414 -27.18 -20.77 -7.38
CA VAL A 414 -26.45 -20.56 -8.65
C VAL A 414 -25.37 -21.61 -8.89
N ALA A 415 -25.08 -22.46 -7.89
CA ALA A 415 -24.06 -23.49 -7.97
C ALA A 415 -24.26 -24.43 -9.16
N GLU A 416 -25.49 -24.88 -9.42
CA GLU A 416 -25.82 -25.79 -10.54
C GLU A 416 -25.38 -25.21 -11.89
N SER A 417 -25.58 -23.91 -12.10
CA SER A 417 -25.22 -23.25 -13.35
C SER A 417 -23.71 -23.12 -13.55
N VAL A 418 -22.95 -23.03 -12.45
CA VAL A 418 -21.51 -22.74 -12.44
C VAL A 418 -20.70 -24.01 -12.60
N VAL A 419 -21.16 -25.11 -11.98
CA VAL A 419 -20.49 -26.41 -11.96
C VAL A 419 -20.05 -26.87 -13.35
N GLY A 420 -20.91 -26.74 -14.37
CA GLY A 420 -20.58 -27.22 -15.71
C GLY A 420 -19.32 -26.58 -16.31
N ILE A 421 -19.15 -25.26 -16.12
CA ILE A 421 -17.99 -24.52 -16.65
C ILE A 421 -16.75 -24.80 -15.81
N LEU A 422 -16.91 -24.95 -14.50
CA LEU A 422 -15.78 -25.29 -13.63
C LEU A 422 -15.26 -26.70 -13.89
N MET A 423 -16.12 -27.67 -14.20
CA MET A 423 -15.66 -29.03 -14.54
C MET A 423 -14.79 -29.04 -15.81
N GLU A 424 -15.08 -28.20 -16.81
CA GLU A 424 -14.24 -28.04 -18.00
C GLU A 424 -12.80 -27.58 -17.65
N LEU A 425 -12.66 -26.78 -16.58
CA LEU A 425 -11.37 -26.29 -16.09
C LEU A 425 -10.53 -27.36 -15.35
N LEU A 426 -11.10 -28.51 -14.98
CA LEU A 426 -10.35 -29.60 -14.32
C LEU A 426 -9.31 -30.24 -15.25
N SER A 427 -9.52 -30.14 -16.57
CA SER A 427 -8.58 -30.61 -17.59
C SER A 427 -7.33 -29.74 -17.71
N SER A 428 -7.36 -28.51 -17.19
CA SER A 428 -6.22 -27.58 -17.27
C SER A 428 -5.09 -27.98 -16.33
N THR A 429 -3.83 -27.76 -16.74
CA THR A 429 -2.62 -28.04 -15.95
C THR A 429 -2.30 -26.95 -14.91
N ASP A 430 -3.12 -25.90 -14.84
CA ASP A 430 -2.90 -24.72 -14.01
C ASP A 430 -3.25 -24.99 -12.53
N ARG A 431 -2.71 -24.15 -11.61
CA ARG A 431 -3.04 -24.18 -10.17
C ARG A 431 -4.53 -23.94 -9.89
N THR A 432 -5.28 -23.34 -10.81
CA THR A 432 -6.74 -23.18 -10.76
C THR A 432 -7.47 -24.52 -10.66
N SER A 433 -6.97 -25.58 -11.30
CA SER A 433 -7.60 -26.90 -11.33
C SER A 433 -7.79 -27.48 -9.93
N LEU A 434 -6.81 -27.28 -9.03
CA LEU A 434 -6.89 -27.74 -7.64
C LEU A 434 -7.95 -26.98 -6.83
N GLN A 435 -8.04 -25.66 -6.98
CA GLN A 435 -9.07 -24.87 -6.31
C GLN A 435 -10.47 -25.30 -6.75
N VAL A 436 -10.64 -25.56 -8.05
CA VAL A 436 -11.90 -26.09 -8.59
C VAL A 436 -12.20 -27.49 -8.04
N ALA A 437 -11.21 -28.38 -7.94
CA ALA A 437 -11.43 -29.70 -7.35
C ALA A 437 -11.85 -29.61 -5.86
N MET A 438 -11.20 -28.73 -5.10
CA MET A 438 -11.56 -28.46 -3.70
C MET A 438 -12.96 -27.85 -3.55
N PHE A 439 -13.36 -27.02 -4.51
CA PHE A 439 -14.72 -26.46 -4.58
C PHE A 439 -15.78 -27.53 -4.79
N VAL A 440 -15.57 -28.40 -5.77
CA VAL A 440 -16.47 -29.52 -6.06
C VAL A 440 -16.61 -30.38 -4.82
N ARG A 441 -15.50 -30.64 -4.10
CA ARG A 441 -15.50 -31.36 -2.83
C ARG A 441 -16.38 -30.70 -1.77
N ALA A 442 -16.35 -29.37 -1.65
CA ALA A 442 -17.16 -28.63 -0.69
C ALA A 442 -18.65 -28.64 -1.06
N ILE A 443 -19.00 -28.38 -2.33
CA ILE A 443 -20.38 -28.37 -2.81
C ILE A 443 -21.07 -29.73 -2.63
N ILE A 444 -20.37 -30.81 -2.96
CA ILE A 444 -20.95 -32.16 -2.85
C ILE A 444 -21.39 -32.44 -1.40
N GLN A 445 -20.63 -31.96 -0.41
CA GLN A 445 -21.01 -32.10 0.99
C GLN A 445 -22.21 -31.21 1.36
N GLU A 446 -22.17 -29.92 1.01
CA GLU A 446 -23.17 -28.91 1.39
C GLU A 446 -24.51 -29.03 0.63
N HIS A 447 -24.50 -29.58 -0.59
CA HIS A 447 -25.67 -29.67 -1.47
C HIS A 447 -25.99 -31.12 -1.91
N PRO A 448 -26.76 -31.86 -1.09
CA PRO A 448 -27.21 -33.22 -1.41
C PRO A 448 -27.87 -33.44 -2.78
N PRO A 449 -28.76 -32.56 -3.30
CA PRO A 449 -29.48 -32.86 -4.54
C PRO A 449 -28.59 -32.83 -5.79
N LEU A 450 -27.43 -32.14 -5.75
CA LEU A 450 -26.51 -32.03 -6.88
C LEU A 450 -25.46 -33.16 -6.91
N ARG A 451 -25.40 -34.00 -5.87
CA ARG A 451 -24.34 -35.03 -5.71
C ARG A 451 -24.27 -35.99 -6.89
N GLN A 452 -25.41 -36.58 -7.27
CA GLN A 452 -25.44 -37.59 -8.33
C GLN A 452 -24.97 -37.01 -9.68
N THR A 453 -25.43 -35.81 -10.01
CA THR A 453 -25.01 -35.10 -11.24
C THR A 453 -23.53 -34.69 -11.23
N LEU A 454 -22.98 -34.36 -10.06
CA LEU A 454 -21.57 -34.01 -9.90
C LEU A 454 -20.67 -35.23 -10.02
N VAL A 455 -21.04 -36.34 -9.37
CA VAL A 455 -20.33 -37.61 -9.43
C VAL A 455 -20.32 -38.15 -10.86
N SER A 456 -21.46 -38.13 -11.56
CA SER A 456 -21.52 -38.59 -12.95
C SER A 456 -20.63 -37.76 -13.89
N LYS A 457 -20.68 -36.42 -13.79
CA LYS A 457 -19.84 -35.54 -14.61
C LYS A 457 -18.35 -35.64 -14.28
N LEU A 458 -18.02 -35.87 -13.01
CA LEU A 458 -16.64 -36.08 -12.58
C LEU A 458 -16.08 -37.40 -13.13
N LEU A 459 -16.93 -38.44 -13.23
CA LEU A 459 -16.58 -39.70 -13.86
C LEU A 459 -16.28 -39.52 -15.36
N ASP A 460 -17.13 -38.77 -16.07
CA ASP A 460 -16.91 -38.45 -17.49
C ASP A 460 -15.61 -37.65 -17.71
N SER A 461 -15.23 -36.79 -16.75
CA SER A 461 -14.05 -35.93 -16.85
C SER A 461 -12.76 -36.61 -16.39
N LEU A 462 -12.81 -37.86 -15.91
CA LEU A 462 -11.67 -38.55 -15.31
C LEU A 462 -10.51 -38.79 -16.30
N GLU A 463 -10.85 -39.08 -17.57
CA GLU A 463 -9.88 -39.27 -18.67
C GLU A 463 -9.12 -37.97 -19.00
N ASP A 464 -9.72 -36.81 -18.73
CA ASP A 464 -9.16 -35.51 -19.08
C ASP A 464 -8.17 -34.96 -18.04
N ILE A 465 -8.24 -35.43 -16.78
CA ILE A 465 -7.42 -34.90 -15.68
C ILE A 465 -5.94 -35.31 -15.84
N SER A 466 -5.06 -34.29 -15.93
CA SER A 466 -3.60 -34.49 -16.01
C SER A 466 -2.85 -34.26 -14.68
N SER A 467 -3.46 -33.55 -13.72
CA SER A 467 -2.78 -33.10 -12.49
C SER A 467 -2.91 -34.10 -11.33
N PRO A 468 -1.81 -34.58 -10.70
CA PRO A 468 -1.84 -35.50 -9.55
C PRO A 468 -2.69 -35.07 -8.36
N PRO A 469 -2.57 -33.84 -7.82
CA PRO A 469 -3.38 -33.43 -6.68
C PRO A 469 -4.87 -33.33 -7.01
N VAL A 470 -5.23 -32.98 -8.26
CA VAL A 470 -6.62 -32.95 -8.72
C VAL A 470 -7.19 -34.36 -8.81
N MET A 471 -6.41 -35.30 -9.35
CA MET A 471 -6.78 -36.71 -9.43
C MET A 471 -7.03 -37.32 -8.05
N CYS A 472 -6.20 -37.02 -7.05
CA CYS A 472 -6.41 -37.45 -5.66
C CYS A 472 -7.76 -36.96 -5.10
N VAL A 473 -8.09 -35.69 -5.33
CA VAL A 473 -9.37 -35.12 -4.88
C VAL A 473 -10.54 -35.77 -5.61
N ALA A 474 -10.42 -35.98 -6.93
CA ALA A 474 -11.45 -36.64 -7.73
C ALA A 474 -11.70 -38.09 -7.28
N LEU A 475 -10.64 -38.90 -7.13
CA LEU A 475 -10.72 -40.28 -6.65
C LEU A 475 -11.30 -40.36 -5.22
N TRP A 476 -10.96 -39.40 -4.36
CA TRP A 476 -11.52 -39.33 -3.01
C TRP A 476 -13.03 -39.02 -3.04
N ILE A 477 -13.47 -38.09 -3.90
CA ILE A 477 -14.89 -37.75 -4.08
C ILE A 477 -15.66 -38.99 -4.56
N LEU A 478 -15.18 -39.67 -5.60
CA LEU A 478 -15.80 -40.89 -6.13
C LEU A 478 -15.86 -42.00 -5.08
N GLY A 479 -14.80 -42.18 -4.28
CA GLY A 479 -14.78 -43.21 -3.24
C GLY A 479 -15.74 -42.96 -2.07
N GLU A 480 -16.06 -41.70 -1.76
CA GLU A 480 -16.90 -41.32 -0.63
C GLU A 480 -18.37 -41.09 -1.00
N PHE A 481 -18.63 -40.42 -2.13
CA PHE A 481 -19.94 -39.88 -2.47
C PHE A 481 -20.69 -40.64 -3.57
N THR A 482 -20.11 -41.70 -4.12
CA THR A 482 -20.84 -42.59 -5.03
C THR A 482 -21.92 -43.38 -4.27
N ASP A 483 -23.13 -43.39 -4.82
CA ASP A 483 -24.27 -44.15 -4.32
C ASP A 483 -24.12 -45.64 -4.66
N PRO A 484 -24.68 -46.56 -3.87
CA PRO A 484 -24.49 -48.00 -4.06
C PRO A 484 -25.04 -48.54 -5.39
N GLU A 485 -25.95 -47.82 -6.04
CA GLU A 485 -26.51 -48.16 -7.35
C GLU A 485 -25.50 -47.87 -8.49
N ASP A 486 -24.73 -46.79 -8.37
CA ASP A 486 -23.76 -46.32 -9.38
C ASP A 486 -22.33 -46.82 -9.10
N ALA A 487 -22.14 -47.58 -8.02
CA ALA A 487 -20.84 -48.07 -7.56
C ALA A 487 -20.19 -49.06 -8.53
N GLU A 488 -20.99 -49.85 -9.26
CA GLU A 488 -20.48 -50.83 -10.24
C GLU A 488 -19.90 -50.13 -11.47
N ASP A 489 -20.63 -49.17 -12.02
CA ASP A 489 -20.21 -48.41 -13.21
C ASP A 489 -18.97 -47.55 -12.90
N THR A 490 -18.96 -46.90 -11.74
CA THR A 490 -17.80 -46.13 -11.24
C THR A 490 -16.57 -47.02 -11.09
N PHE A 491 -16.75 -48.25 -10.58
CA PHE A 491 -15.66 -49.19 -10.40
C PHE A 491 -15.06 -49.64 -11.73
N ASP A 492 -15.89 -50.00 -12.70
CA ASP A 492 -15.43 -50.53 -13.98
C ASP A 492 -14.72 -49.43 -14.81
N GLU A 493 -15.15 -48.17 -14.74
CA GLU A 493 -14.47 -47.05 -15.40
C GLU A 493 -13.12 -46.71 -14.76
N ILE A 494 -13.02 -46.69 -13.43
CA ILE A 494 -11.71 -46.49 -12.75
C ILE A 494 -10.73 -47.62 -13.10
N VAL A 495 -11.21 -48.87 -13.15
CA VAL A 495 -10.36 -50.02 -13.51
C VAL A 495 -9.91 -49.95 -14.97
N LYS A 496 -10.75 -49.41 -15.86
CA LYS A 496 -10.38 -49.14 -17.27
C LYS A 496 -9.26 -48.10 -17.35
N GLU A 497 -9.34 -47.02 -16.58
CA GLU A 497 -8.30 -45.97 -16.49
C GLU A 497 -7.00 -46.46 -15.85
N VAL A 498 -7.04 -47.46 -14.97
CA VAL A 498 -5.84 -48.10 -14.42
C VAL A 498 -5.17 -49.03 -15.45
N GLY A 499 -5.95 -49.64 -16.35
CA GLY A 499 -5.49 -50.56 -17.37
C GLY A 499 -5.22 -51.98 -16.85
N SER A 500 -4.59 -52.82 -17.70
CA SER A 500 -4.31 -54.21 -17.36
C SER A 500 -3.20 -54.36 -16.30
N THR A 501 -3.53 -55.05 -15.20
CA THR A 501 -2.55 -55.56 -14.21
C THR A 501 -1.85 -56.81 -14.75
N PRO A 502 -0.55 -57.06 -14.48
CA PRO A 502 0.36 -56.31 -13.60
C PRO A 502 0.96 -55.04 -14.23
N PHE A 503 1.32 -54.06 -13.39
CA PHE A 503 2.05 -52.86 -13.80
C PHE A 503 3.50 -53.22 -14.18
N VAL A 504 3.68 -53.80 -15.36
CA VAL A 504 5.01 -54.02 -15.94
C VAL A 504 5.42 -52.70 -16.59
N VAL A 505 6.55 -52.14 -16.15
CA VAL A 505 7.29 -51.15 -16.94
C VAL A 505 7.89 -51.97 -18.08
N GLU A 506 7.29 -51.91 -19.28
CA GLU A 506 8.02 -52.37 -20.45
C GLU A 506 9.21 -51.42 -20.59
N GLU A 507 10.41 -51.90 -20.25
CA GLU A 507 11.63 -51.29 -20.74
C GLU A 507 11.54 -51.39 -22.26
N THR A 508 11.07 -50.34 -22.92
CA THR A 508 11.31 -50.15 -24.34
C THR A 508 12.82 -50.06 -24.49
N THR A 509 13.45 -51.20 -24.76
CA THR A 509 14.74 -51.27 -25.45
C THR A 509 14.53 -50.75 -26.87
N GLU A 510 14.20 -49.47 -26.99
CA GLU A 510 14.57 -48.71 -28.17
C GLU A 510 15.96 -48.17 -27.86
N GLU A 511 16.92 -48.61 -28.67
CA GLU A 511 18.26 -48.06 -28.73
C GLU A 511 18.14 -46.54 -28.85
N THR A 512 18.30 -45.84 -27.74
CA THR A 512 18.43 -44.39 -27.72
C THR A 512 19.76 -44.09 -28.40
N SER A 513 19.69 -43.75 -29.68
CA SER A 513 20.73 -42.93 -30.29
C SER A 513 20.92 -41.71 -29.41
N GLU A 514 22.09 -41.58 -28.81
CA GLU A 514 22.55 -40.36 -28.13
C GLU A 514 22.62 -39.22 -29.17
N GLU A 515 21.49 -38.63 -29.52
CA GLU A 515 21.46 -37.26 -30.03
C GLU A 515 21.29 -36.34 -28.83
N SER A 516 22.37 -35.63 -28.52
CA SER A 516 22.39 -34.53 -27.55
C SER A 516 21.33 -33.49 -27.95
N ASP A 517 20.27 -33.41 -27.17
CA ASP A 517 19.23 -32.40 -27.33
C ASP A 517 19.82 -31.03 -26.95
N THR A 518 20.30 -30.30 -27.96
CA THR A 518 20.81 -28.94 -27.78
C THR A 518 19.63 -27.97 -27.73
N PRO A 519 19.55 -27.07 -26.73
CA PRO A 519 18.40 -26.19 -26.59
C PRO A 519 18.32 -25.24 -27.79
N LYS A 520 17.23 -25.33 -28.57
CA LYS A 520 16.99 -24.44 -29.71
C LYS A 520 16.74 -23.02 -29.21
N LEU A 521 17.52 -22.08 -29.74
CA LEU A 521 17.40 -20.66 -29.46
C LEU A 521 16.14 -20.12 -30.13
N VAL A 522 15.11 -19.77 -29.33
CA VAL A 522 13.91 -19.12 -29.86
C VAL A 522 14.05 -17.62 -29.64
N THR A 523 14.10 -16.87 -30.73
CA THR A 523 14.09 -15.40 -30.74
C THR A 523 12.66 -14.90 -30.86
N LYS A 524 12.15 -14.21 -29.83
CA LYS A 524 10.85 -13.52 -29.89
C LYS A 524 11.07 -12.01 -29.93
N ASN A 525 10.39 -11.32 -30.85
CA ASN A 525 10.41 -9.86 -30.90
C ASN A 525 9.41 -9.33 -29.85
N VAL A 526 9.92 -8.59 -28.87
CA VAL A 526 9.16 -7.92 -27.80
C VAL A 526 9.26 -6.42 -28.00
N VAL A 527 8.13 -5.72 -27.97
CA VAL A 527 8.10 -4.26 -28.01
C VAL A 527 8.24 -3.77 -26.57
N LEU A 528 9.28 -2.99 -26.30
CA LEU A 528 9.51 -2.39 -24.99
C LEU A 528 8.48 -1.27 -24.72
N ALA A 529 8.38 -0.86 -23.45
CA ALA A 529 7.43 0.19 -23.04
C ALA A 529 7.67 1.55 -23.72
N ASP A 530 8.83 1.75 -24.36
CA ASP A 530 9.18 2.93 -25.16
C ASP A 530 8.81 2.81 -26.65
N GLY A 531 8.19 1.69 -27.07
CA GLY A 531 7.80 1.42 -28.46
C GLY A 531 8.92 0.87 -29.34
N THR A 532 10.11 0.61 -28.81
CA THR A 532 11.23 0.04 -29.57
C THR A 532 11.14 -1.48 -29.61
N TYR A 533 11.43 -2.06 -30.77
CA TYR A 533 11.46 -3.52 -30.96
C TYR A 533 12.78 -4.08 -30.41
N ALA A 534 12.70 -4.97 -29.41
CA ALA A 534 13.82 -5.72 -28.85
C ALA A 534 13.63 -7.22 -29.11
N THR A 535 14.72 -7.94 -29.36
CA THR A 535 14.70 -9.40 -29.51
C THR A 535 15.08 -10.05 -28.19
N GLN A 536 14.16 -10.81 -27.59
CA GLN A 536 14.45 -11.66 -26.44
C GLN A 536 14.78 -13.08 -26.93
N THR A 537 15.99 -13.54 -26.64
CA THR A 537 16.44 -14.91 -26.87
C THR A 537 16.27 -15.71 -25.59
N SER A 538 15.35 -16.67 -25.58
CA SER A 538 15.21 -17.64 -24.48
C SER A 538 15.57 -19.04 -24.96
N TYR A 539 16.27 -19.78 -24.10
CA TYR A 539 16.41 -21.23 -24.27
C TYR A 539 15.09 -21.87 -23.85
N ALA A 540 14.25 -22.24 -24.81
CA ALA A 540 13.07 -23.03 -24.52
C ALA A 540 13.49 -24.51 -24.41
N GLN A 541 13.31 -25.12 -23.24
CA GLN A 541 13.18 -26.58 -23.18
C GLN A 541 11.85 -26.92 -23.84
N THR A 542 11.89 -27.69 -24.91
CA THR A 542 10.68 -28.21 -25.56
C THR A 542 10.06 -29.29 -24.68
N ASN A 543 9.24 -28.90 -23.70
CA ASN A 543 8.31 -29.81 -23.01
C ASN A 543 7.09 -30.10 -23.89
N THR A 544 7.33 -30.55 -25.12
CA THR A 544 6.31 -31.13 -25.98
C THR A 544 6.91 -32.37 -26.63
N ALA A 545 7.15 -33.39 -25.81
CA ALA A 545 6.98 -34.73 -26.31
C ALA A 545 5.47 -34.85 -26.60
N GLU A 546 5.07 -34.82 -27.87
CA GLU A 546 3.77 -35.35 -28.24
C GLU A 546 3.77 -36.82 -27.80
N ASP A 547 3.00 -37.06 -26.75
CA ASP A 547 2.95 -38.32 -26.02
C ASP A 547 2.23 -39.34 -26.91
N THR A 548 2.97 -39.98 -27.80
CA THR A 548 2.47 -41.00 -28.76
C THR A 548 2.04 -42.30 -28.07
N ASP A 549 2.21 -42.38 -26.74
CA ASP A 549 1.84 -43.52 -25.93
C ASP A 549 0.36 -43.46 -25.52
N LYS A 550 -0.44 -44.45 -25.97
CA LYS A 550 -1.88 -44.59 -25.69
C LYS A 550 -2.19 -45.10 -24.28
N THR A 551 -1.22 -45.09 -23.38
CA THR A 551 -1.45 -45.50 -21.99
C THR A 551 -2.35 -44.48 -21.27
N PRO A 552 -3.37 -44.93 -20.51
CA PRO A 552 -4.25 -44.04 -19.76
C PRO A 552 -3.49 -43.09 -18.83
N LYS A 553 -3.98 -41.85 -18.66
CA LYS A 553 -3.28 -40.82 -17.87
C LYS A 553 -3.08 -41.23 -16.41
N LEU A 554 -4.08 -41.85 -15.79
CA LEU A 554 -3.99 -42.37 -14.42
C LEU A 554 -2.85 -43.41 -14.28
N ARG A 555 -2.68 -44.28 -15.28
CA ARG A 555 -1.57 -45.24 -15.33
C ARG A 555 -0.22 -44.53 -15.51
N LYS A 556 -0.13 -43.52 -16.36
CA LYS A 556 1.10 -42.70 -16.51
C LYS A 556 1.50 -42.02 -15.20
N MET A 557 0.54 -41.48 -14.46
CA MET A 557 0.79 -40.81 -13.17
C MET A 557 1.34 -41.77 -12.10
N ILE A 558 0.81 -42.99 -12.04
CA ILE A 558 1.22 -43.99 -11.04
C ILE A 558 2.52 -44.70 -11.45
N VAL A 559 2.68 -45.02 -12.73
CA VAL A 559 3.78 -45.89 -13.23
C VAL A 559 4.98 -45.08 -13.73
N VAL A 560 4.76 -43.99 -14.46
CA VAL A 560 5.83 -43.17 -15.09
C VAL A 560 6.31 -42.05 -14.16
N HIS A 561 5.39 -41.35 -13.50
CA HIS A 561 5.74 -40.29 -12.54
C HIS A 561 6.02 -40.80 -11.12
N GLY A 562 5.58 -42.01 -10.79
CA GLY A 562 5.87 -42.67 -9.51
C GLY A 562 5.23 -42.01 -8.28
N ASP A 563 4.08 -41.34 -8.45
CA ASP A 563 3.42 -40.65 -7.33
C ASP A 563 2.71 -41.64 -6.41
N VAL A 564 3.35 -41.91 -5.27
CA VAL A 564 2.87 -42.86 -4.25
C VAL A 564 1.53 -42.40 -3.64
N PHE A 565 1.29 -41.09 -3.57
CA PHE A 565 0.09 -40.56 -2.93
C PHE A 565 -1.17 -40.79 -3.78
N VAL A 566 -1.08 -40.64 -5.11
CA VAL A 566 -2.16 -40.98 -6.04
C VAL A 566 -2.51 -42.47 -5.92
N ALA A 567 -1.49 -43.34 -5.90
CA ALA A 567 -1.68 -44.77 -5.75
C ALA A 567 -2.38 -45.16 -4.44
N GLU A 568 -2.04 -44.49 -3.33
CA GLU A 568 -2.68 -44.69 -2.04
C GLU A 568 -4.16 -44.23 -2.05
N THR A 569 -4.46 -43.07 -2.65
CA THR A 569 -5.84 -42.60 -2.79
C THR A 569 -6.69 -43.52 -3.67
N LEU A 570 -6.11 -44.08 -4.74
CA LEU A 570 -6.74 -45.09 -5.58
C LEU A 570 -7.04 -46.38 -4.80
N ALA A 571 -6.07 -46.85 -4.01
CA ALA A 571 -6.24 -48.02 -3.13
C ALA A 571 -7.40 -47.83 -2.15
N SER A 572 -7.49 -46.66 -1.50
CA SER A 572 -8.61 -46.32 -0.62
C SER A 572 -9.94 -46.23 -1.38
N CYS A 573 -9.97 -45.63 -2.57
CA CYS A 573 -11.18 -45.46 -3.38
C CYS A 573 -11.76 -46.83 -3.79
N LEU A 574 -10.95 -47.69 -4.41
CA LEU A 574 -11.37 -49.03 -4.84
C LEU A 574 -11.82 -49.91 -3.66
N THR A 575 -11.18 -49.77 -2.50
CA THR A 575 -11.56 -50.49 -1.29
C THR A 575 -12.94 -50.04 -0.78
N LYS A 576 -13.24 -48.74 -0.82
CA LYS A 576 -14.56 -48.21 -0.46
C LYS A 576 -15.63 -48.70 -1.44
N LEU A 577 -15.42 -48.56 -2.75
CA LEU A 577 -16.37 -49.06 -3.74
C LEU A 577 -16.65 -50.56 -3.57
N ALA A 578 -15.60 -51.37 -3.32
CA ALA A 578 -15.74 -52.80 -3.07
C ALA A 578 -16.56 -53.16 -1.81
N LEU A 579 -16.58 -52.27 -0.80
CA LEU A 579 -17.34 -52.46 0.44
C LEU A 579 -18.80 -52.01 0.35
N GLN A 580 -19.15 -51.20 -0.67
CA GLN A 580 -20.52 -50.75 -0.92
C GLN A 580 -21.39 -51.83 -1.58
N PHE A 581 -20.79 -52.82 -2.25
CA PHE A 581 -21.54 -53.89 -2.90
C PHE A 581 -22.38 -54.71 -1.89
N PRO A 582 -23.68 -54.95 -2.15
CA PRO A 582 -24.59 -55.63 -1.24
C PRO A 582 -24.27 -57.12 -1.05
N THR A 583 -23.55 -57.73 -2.00
CA THR A 583 -23.00 -59.09 -1.92
C THR A 583 -21.50 -59.06 -2.21
N VAL A 584 -20.73 -59.96 -1.58
CA VAL A 584 -19.28 -60.05 -1.79
C VAL A 584 -19.01 -60.57 -3.20
N ASP A 585 -18.84 -59.66 -4.14
CA ASP A 585 -18.50 -60.01 -5.52
C ASP A 585 -17.03 -60.45 -5.59
N LYS A 586 -16.82 -61.76 -5.50
CA LYS A 586 -15.50 -62.41 -5.50
C LYS A 586 -14.59 -62.00 -6.68
N PRO A 587 -15.06 -61.94 -7.94
CA PRO A 587 -14.22 -61.52 -9.06
C PRO A 587 -13.76 -60.06 -8.97
N ARG A 588 -14.63 -59.12 -8.61
CA ARG A 588 -14.25 -57.70 -8.44
C ARG A 588 -13.33 -57.50 -7.23
N THR A 589 -13.62 -58.17 -6.11
CA THR A 589 -12.73 -58.15 -4.93
C THR A 589 -11.33 -58.68 -5.26
N ALA A 590 -11.24 -59.76 -6.06
CA ALA A 590 -9.97 -60.29 -6.52
C ALA A 590 -9.20 -59.31 -7.42
N LYS A 591 -9.89 -58.57 -8.30
CA LYS A 591 -9.28 -57.49 -9.11
C LYS A 591 -8.73 -56.37 -8.24
N VAL A 592 -9.46 -55.93 -7.21
CA VAL A 592 -8.98 -54.89 -6.27
C VAL A 592 -7.73 -55.34 -5.54
N VAL A 593 -7.73 -56.56 -5.00
CA VAL A 593 -6.57 -57.13 -4.31
C VAL A 593 -5.36 -57.24 -5.26
N LEU A 594 -5.58 -57.57 -6.53
CA LEU A 594 -4.53 -57.60 -7.54
C LEU A 594 -3.93 -56.22 -7.81
N ILE A 595 -4.76 -55.17 -7.89
CA ILE A 595 -4.32 -53.77 -8.04
C ILE A 595 -3.54 -53.32 -6.81
N LEU A 596 -4.02 -53.61 -5.58
CA LEU A 596 -3.33 -53.29 -4.32
C LEU A 596 -1.95 -53.95 -4.25
N CYS A 597 -1.85 -55.23 -4.61
CA CYS A 597 -0.57 -55.94 -4.67
C CYS A 597 0.39 -55.34 -5.72
N ALA A 598 -0.15 -54.86 -6.85
CA ALA A 598 0.65 -54.22 -7.88
C ALA A 598 1.18 -52.84 -7.42
N ILE A 599 0.37 -52.07 -6.68
CA ILE A 599 0.80 -50.81 -6.05
C ILE A 599 1.90 -51.06 -5.02
N CYS A 600 1.77 -52.07 -4.15
CA CYS A 600 2.82 -52.41 -3.18
C CYS A 600 4.14 -52.78 -3.87
N LYS A 601 4.09 -53.55 -4.97
CA LYS A 601 5.28 -53.90 -5.75
C LYS A 601 5.95 -52.67 -6.37
N LEU A 602 5.17 -51.70 -6.86
CA LEU A 602 5.70 -50.44 -7.37
C LEU A 602 6.39 -49.62 -6.27
N ALA A 603 5.80 -49.59 -5.06
CA ALA A 603 6.40 -48.92 -3.90
C ALA A 603 7.73 -49.58 -3.46
N GLU A 604 7.86 -50.90 -3.61
CA GLU A 604 9.09 -51.66 -3.30
C GLU A 604 10.19 -51.51 -4.37
N SER A 605 9.81 -51.38 -5.67
CA SER A 605 10.77 -51.46 -6.76
C SER A 605 11.76 -50.28 -6.84
N GLY A 606 11.52 -49.17 -6.13
CA GLY A 606 12.50 -48.10 -5.83
C GLY A 606 13.10 -47.32 -7.01
N SER A 607 13.00 -47.82 -8.24
CA SER A 607 13.50 -47.23 -9.49
C SER A 607 12.53 -46.20 -10.08
N THR A 608 11.24 -46.30 -9.75
CA THR A 608 10.17 -45.45 -10.27
C THR A 608 9.70 -44.37 -9.27
N VAL A 609 10.00 -44.53 -7.98
CA VAL A 609 9.55 -43.60 -6.92
C VAL A 609 10.55 -42.45 -6.77
N SER A 610 10.07 -41.21 -6.84
CA SER A 610 10.86 -40.00 -6.59
C SER A 610 11.62 -40.09 -5.24
N MET A 611 12.89 -39.66 -5.22
CA MET A 611 13.72 -39.68 -3.99
C MET A 611 13.04 -39.00 -2.79
N ALA A 612 12.19 -38.00 -3.04
CA ALA A 612 11.46 -37.26 -2.01
C ALA A 612 10.32 -38.06 -1.35
N GLN A 613 9.80 -39.11 -1.99
CA GLN A 613 8.61 -39.86 -1.54
C GLN A 613 8.93 -41.25 -0.95
N ARG A 614 10.21 -41.61 -0.78
CA ARG A 614 10.61 -42.94 -0.26
C ARG A 614 10.12 -43.22 1.16
N SER A 615 10.01 -42.22 2.04
CA SER A 615 9.44 -42.41 3.38
C SER A 615 7.96 -42.74 3.33
N SER A 616 7.22 -42.11 2.40
CA SER A 616 5.78 -42.31 2.20
C SER A 616 5.46 -43.67 1.58
N ALA A 617 6.43 -44.36 0.98
CA ALA A 617 6.25 -45.70 0.44
C ALA A 617 5.94 -46.75 1.54
N SER A 618 6.54 -46.61 2.74
CA SER A 618 6.24 -47.49 3.88
C SER A 618 4.79 -47.30 4.36
N ASP A 619 4.35 -46.05 4.50
CA ASP A 619 2.98 -45.72 4.91
C ASP A 619 1.96 -46.23 3.89
N CYS A 620 2.28 -46.13 2.59
CA CYS A 620 1.46 -46.67 1.52
C CYS A 620 1.31 -48.19 1.61
N GLN A 621 2.39 -48.93 1.93
CA GLN A 621 2.33 -50.38 2.11
C GLN A 621 1.46 -50.77 3.30
N ASP A 622 1.58 -50.06 4.43
CA ASP A 622 0.76 -50.31 5.62
C ASP A 622 -0.73 -50.04 5.34
N ARG A 623 -1.04 -48.97 4.60
CA ARG A 623 -2.42 -48.66 4.17
C ARG A 623 -2.97 -49.67 3.18
N CYS A 624 -2.21 -50.07 2.16
CA CYS A 624 -2.62 -51.11 1.23
C CYS A 624 -2.82 -52.46 1.94
N SER A 625 -1.99 -52.79 2.92
CA SER A 625 -2.13 -53.97 3.79
C SER A 625 -3.42 -53.92 4.61
N MET A 626 -3.75 -52.76 5.18
CA MET A 626 -5.02 -52.52 5.86
C MET A 626 -6.22 -52.71 4.93
N CYS A 627 -6.18 -52.14 3.73
CA CYS A 627 -7.20 -52.32 2.70
C CYS A 627 -7.40 -53.79 2.32
N CYS A 628 -6.30 -54.53 2.11
CA CYS A 628 -6.35 -55.98 1.86
C CYS A 628 -6.99 -56.75 3.02
N ARG A 629 -6.66 -56.42 4.27
CA ARG A 629 -7.26 -57.07 5.46
C ARG A 629 -8.77 -56.83 5.54
N VAL A 630 -9.22 -55.60 5.27
CA VAL A 630 -10.65 -55.24 5.26
C VAL A 630 -11.42 -55.98 4.17
N LEU A 631 -10.78 -56.23 3.01
CA LEU A 631 -11.41 -56.96 1.91
C LEU A 631 -11.39 -58.48 2.09
N LEU A 632 -10.42 -59.05 2.79
CA LEU A 632 -10.23 -60.51 2.90
C LEU A 632 -10.76 -61.12 4.19
N ASP A 633 -10.76 -60.39 5.31
CA ASP A 633 -11.21 -60.89 6.62
C ASP A 633 -12.58 -60.32 7.01
N GLU A 634 -13.55 -61.21 7.24
CA GLU A 634 -14.93 -60.86 7.59
C GLU A 634 -15.02 -60.11 8.94
N LYS A 635 -14.20 -60.51 9.93
CA LYS A 635 -14.22 -59.86 11.26
C LYS A 635 -13.67 -58.44 11.21
N SER A 636 -12.57 -58.25 10.48
CA SER A 636 -11.98 -56.92 10.26
C SER A 636 -12.90 -56.02 9.43
N ARG A 637 -13.63 -56.61 8.47
CA ARG A 637 -14.62 -55.88 7.65
C ARG A 637 -15.75 -55.32 8.49
N ASP A 638 -16.37 -56.12 9.35
CA ASP A 638 -17.52 -55.67 10.16
C ASP A 638 -17.15 -54.54 11.12
N LEU A 639 -15.92 -54.54 11.64
CA LEU A 639 -15.42 -53.51 12.55
C LEU A 639 -15.04 -52.21 11.82
N LEU A 640 -14.37 -52.33 10.67
CA LEU A 640 -13.78 -51.18 9.95
C LEU A 640 -14.71 -50.57 8.90
N LYS A 641 -15.71 -51.29 8.40
CA LYS A 641 -16.69 -50.78 7.42
C LYS A 641 -17.38 -49.49 7.87
N PRO A 642 -17.95 -49.34 9.09
CA PRO A 642 -18.61 -48.10 9.49
C PRO A 642 -17.63 -46.93 9.60
N ILE A 643 -16.41 -47.19 10.10
CA ILE A 643 -15.34 -46.19 10.27
C ILE A 643 -14.90 -45.65 8.91
N ILE A 644 -14.59 -46.54 7.96
CA ILE A 644 -14.09 -46.17 6.63
C ILE A 644 -15.14 -45.43 5.79
N MET A 645 -16.43 -45.71 5.99
CA MET A 645 -17.53 -45.12 5.22
C MET A 645 -18.09 -43.81 5.78
N GLU A 646 -18.08 -43.62 7.10
CA GLU A 646 -18.72 -42.46 7.73
C GLU A 646 -17.75 -41.39 8.21
N ASP A 647 -16.56 -41.78 8.68
CA ASP A 647 -15.67 -40.82 9.36
C ASP A 647 -15.07 -39.79 8.39
N GLY A 648 -14.81 -40.18 7.14
CA GLY A 648 -14.32 -39.25 6.10
C GLY A 648 -15.30 -38.10 5.84
N LYS A 649 -16.60 -38.41 5.73
CA LYS A 649 -17.67 -37.42 5.55
C LYS A 649 -17.85 -36.52 6.78
N LYS A 650 -17.82 -37.10 7.98
CA LYS A 650 -17.93 -36.36 9.25
C LYS A 650 -16.77 -35.39 9.44
N GLN A 651 -15.54 -35.81 9.13
CA GLN A 651 -14.37 -34.93 9.23
C GLN A 651 -14.42 -33.78 8.23
N LEU A 652 -14.85 -34.02 6.99
CA LEU A 652 -15.04 -32.95 6.02
C LEU A 652 -16.11 -31.95 6.49
N ALA A 653 -17.24 -32.43 7.02
CA ALA A 653 -18.28 -31.55 7.56
C ALA A 653 -17.75 -30.66 8.70
N ASN A 654 -17.04 -31.26 9.66
CA ASN A 654 -16.42 -30.51 10.76
C ASN A 654 -15.39 -29.49 10.28
N TYR A 655 -14.62 -29.82 9.24
CA TYR A 655 -13.66 -28.90 8.64
C TYR A 655 -14.38 -27.70 8.00
N LEU A 656 -15.43 -27.93 7.20
CA LEU A 656 -16.18 -26.87 6.54
C LEU A 656 -16.89 -25.95 7.55
N GLU A 657 -17.46 -26.50 8.62
CA GLU A 657 -18.06 -25.71 9.71
C GLU A 657 -17.04 -24.79 10.40
N LYS A 658 -15.84 -25.27 10.67
CA LYS A 658 -14.77 -24.47 11.28
C LYS A 658 -14.28 -23.37 10.35
N VAL A 659 -14.08 -23.69 9.06
CA VAL A 659 -13.68 -22.69 8.05
C VAL A 659 -14.74 -21.59 7.91
N ALA A 660 -16.02 -21.93 8.06
CA ALA A 660 -17.10 -20.93 8.06
C ALA A 660 -17.09 -20.01 9.29
N GLN A 661 -16.62 -20.49 10.46
CA GLN A 661 -16.52 -19.70 11.69
C GLN A 661 -15.31 -18.74 11.71
N HIS A 662 -14.20 -19.13 11.06
CA HIS A 662 -12.97 -18.33 11.02
C HIS A 662 -12.95 -17.24 9.93
N GLN A 663 -13.88 -17.28 8.97
CA GLN A 663 -14.07 -16.12 8.09
C GLN A 663 -14.53 -14.94 8.96
N PRO A 664 -13.86 -13.77 8.89
CA PRO A 664 -14.31 -12.60 9.61
C PRO A 664 -15.67 -12.22 9.05
N GLN A 665 -16.73 -12.68 9.71
CA GLN A 665 -18.03 -12.05 9.56
C GLN A 665 -17.79 -10.61 10.01
N LYS A 666 -17.63 -9.69 9.05
CA LYS A 666 -17.90 -8.28 9.26
C LYS A 666 -19.31 -8.29 9.84
N LYS A 667 -19.41 -8.22 11.18
CA LYS A 667 -20.69 -8.07 11.85
C LYS A 667 -21.32 -6.88 11.15
N ASN A 668 -22.38 -7.13 10.38
CA ASN A 668 -23.28 -6.08 9.97
C ASN A 668 -23.74 -5.47 11.29
N VAL A 669 -23.08 -4.39 11.69
CA VAL A 669 -23.52 -3.56 12.81
C VAL A 669 -24.90 -3.13 12.38
N ALA A 670 -25.90 -3.69 13.04
CA ALA A 670 -27.29 -3.33 12.81
C ALA A 670 -27.35 -1.80 12.80
N GLU A 671 -27.85 -1.23 11.68
CA GLU A 671 -28.11 0.19 11.55
C GLU A 671 -28.90 0.62 12.81
N VAL A 672 -28.27 1.42 13.66
CA VAL A 672 -29.00 2.22 14.65
C VAL A 672 -29.29 3.54 13.94
N PRO A 673 -30.55 3.84 13.56
CA PRO A 673 -30.90 5.18 13.17
C PRO A 673 -31.21 6.01 14.43
N VAL A 674 -30.80 7.28 14.36
CA VAL A 674 -31.41 8.50 14.93
C VAL A 674 -30.31 9.39 15.50
N THR A 675 -29.93 10.39 14.72
CA THR A 675 -29.25 11.60 15.21
C THR A 675 -30.23 12.39 16.07
N GLN A 676 -29.85 12.65 17.33
CA GLN A 676 -30.55 13.60 18.21
C GLN A 676 -30.08 15.03 17.91
N ALA A 677 -30.95 16.01 18.13
CA ALA A 677 -30.71 17.41 17.78
C ALA A 677 -29.73 18.16 18.72
N ASP A 678 -29.31 17.53 19.83
CA ASP A 678 -28.52 18.16 20.90
C ASP A 678 -27.10 17.59 21.03
N ASP A 679 -26.46 17.17 19.93
CA ASP A 679 -25.09 16.66 19.99
C ASP A 679 -24.11 17.78 20.40
N LEU A 680 -23.40 17.55 21.51
CA LEU A 680 -22.44 18.45 22.15
C LEU A 680 -21.21 18.67 21.25
N ILE A 681 -20.57 19.83 21.39
CA ILE A 681 -19.30 20.17 20.73
C ILE A 681 -18.29 19.03 20.93
N HIS A 682 -17.89 18.37 19.83
CA HIS A 682 -16.95 17.24 19.87
C HIS A 682 -15.51 17.73 19.91
N PHE A 683 -14.81 17.46 21.03
CA PHE A 683 -13.36 17.65 21.13
C PHE A 683 -12.64 16.37 20.68
N ARG A 684 -11.77 16.50 19.65
CA ARG A 684 -10.96 15.40 19.08
C ARG A 684 -10.17 14.62 20.15
N GLN A 685 -9.73 15.29 21.22
CA GLN A 685 -8.88 14.71 22.26
C GLN A 685 -9.62 13.80 23.27
N LEU A 686 -10.95 13.72 23.26
CA LEU A 686 -11.74 13.02 24.28
C LEU A 686 -12.59 11.86 23.72
N LYS A 687 -12.37 11.44 22.47
CA LYS A 687 -13.07 10.27 21.91
C LYS A 687 -12.59 8.98 22.58
N SER A 688 -13.49 8.26 23.26
CA SER A 688 -13.29 6.84 23.52
C SER A 688 -13.52 6.04 22.22
N MET A 689 -12.81 4.92 22.05
CA MET A 689 -12.80 4.06 20.86
C MET A 689 -14.17 3.52 20.40
N ALA A 690 -15.28 3.81 21.10
CA ALA A 690 -16.58 3.18 20.85
C ALA A 690 -17.53 3.95 19.92
N VAL A 691 -17.25 5.20 19.52
CA VAL A 691 -18.23 6.01 18.74
C VAL A 691 -17.71 6.33 17.33
N ASN A 692 -17.86 5.36 16.44
CA ASN A 692 -17.78 5.55 14.99
C ASN A 692 -19.15 6.03 14.47
N SER A 693 -19.48 7.30 14.68
CA SER A 693 -20.66 7.92 14.05
C SER A 693 -20.24 8.79 12.86
N GLY A 694 -20.44 8.23 11.67
CA GLY A 694 -21.21 8.85 10.57
C GLY A 694 -20.68 10.05 9.80
N ASP A 695 -19.81 10.92 10.33
CA ASP A 695 -19.44 12.13 9.60
C ASP A 695 -18.27 11.88 8.63
N VAL A 696 -18.43 12.29 7.38
CA VAL A 696 -17.32 12.31 6.40
C VAL A 696 -16.37 13.37 6.90
N ASP A 697 -15.30 12.93 7.58
CA ASP A 697 -14.27 13.83 8.07
C ASP A 697 -13.76 14.67 6.88
N LEU A 698 -14.07 15.96 6.93
CA LEU A 698 -13.71 16.97 5.93
C LEU A 698 -12.24 17.40 6.10
N ASP A 699 -11.47 16.67 6.92
CA ASP A 699 -10.09 16.98 7.24
C ASP A 699 -9.15 16.39 6.18
N ASP A 700 -8.44 17.28 5.48
CA ASP A 700 -7.29 16.93 4.64
C ASP A 700 -6.22 16.15 5.46
N GLY A 701 -6.26 16.22 6.79
CA GLY A 701 -5.39 15.48 7.70
C GLY A 701 -5.59 13.96 7.68
N GLY A 702 -6.80 13.45 7.44
CA GLY A 702 -7.06 12.01 7.31
C GLY A 702 -6.52 11.44 6.00
N ASP A 703 -6.66 12.20 4.92
CA ASP A 703 -6.09 11.86 3.61
C ASP A 703 -4.56 12.06 3.60
N LEU A 704 -4.02 13.05 4.31
CA LEU A 704 -2.58 13.20 4.53
C LEU A 704 -2.01 12.04 5.37
N ALA A 705 -2.72 11.61 6.40
CA ALA A 705 -2.33 10.46 7.22
C ALA A 705 -2.31 9.16 6.42
N ARG A 706 -3.33 8.93 5.57
CA ARG A 706 -3.35 7.80 4.62
C ARG A 706 -2.27 7.91 3.55
N ALA A 707 -2.04 9.10 2.99
CA ALA A 707 -1.01 9.35 1.99
C ALA A 707 0.42 9.26 2.56
N THR A 708 0.58 9.37 3.88
CA THR A 708 1.85 9.23 4.61
C THR A 708 1.99 7.89 5.35
N GLY A 709 1.05 6.95 5.19
CA GLY A 709 1.11 5.62 5.81
C GLY A 709 0.77 5.53 7.31
N SER A 710 0.35 6.63 7.93
CA SER A 710 -0.04 6.65 9.35
C SER A 710 -1.49 6.20 9.54
N GLU A 711 -1.72 4.89 9.62
CA GLU A 711 -3.09 4.33 9.67
C GLU A 711 -3.94 4.70 10.89
N LYS A 712 -3.41 5.35 11.92
CA LYS A 712 -4.20 5.91 13.03
C LYS A 712 -3.51 7.18 13.52
N SER A 713 -4.27 8.26 13.73
CA SER A 713 -3.73 9.42 14.44
C SER A 713 -3.24 8.95 15.81
N SER A 714 -1.93 9.11 16.08
CA SER A 714 -1.33 8.81 17.38
C SER A 714 -2.19 9.40 18.49
N THR A 715 -2.62 8.55 19.41
CA THR A 715 -3.29 9.04 20.61
C THR A 715 -2.24 9.70 21.50
N LEU A 716 -2.57 10.81 22.18
CA LEU A 716 -1.66 11.47 23.12
C LEU A 716 -1.05 10.49 24.15
N ALA A 717 -1.78 9.42 24.48
CA ALA A 717 -1.31 8.35 25.35
C ALA A 717 -0.12 7.58 24.76
N GLU A 718 -0.10 7.32 23.45
CA GLU A 718 1.04 6.71 22.75
C GLU A 718 2.22 7.68 22.64
N GLU A 719 1.95 8.98 22.45
CA GLU A 719 3.01 10.00 22.43
C GLU A 719 3.69 10.15 23.81
N LEU A 720 2.90 10.02 24.89
CA LEU A 720 3.41 10.06 26.27
C LEU A 720 4.16 8.78 26.67
N SER A 721 3.84 7.61 26.11
CA SER A 721 4.59 6.37 26.38
C SER A 721 6.02 6.40 25.83
N HIS A 722 6.32 7.26 24.85
CA HIS A 722 7.64 7.43 24.26
C HIS A 722 8.39 8.68 24.73
N CYS A 723 8.10 9.14 25.96
CA CYS A 723 8.83 10.22 26.61
C CYS A 723 9.90 9.67 27.57
N TYR A 724 11.17 9.96 27.29
CA TYR A 724 12.32 9.48 28.05
C TYR A 724 13.00 10.64 28.81
N PRO A 725 13.17 10.52 30.14
CA PRO A 725 13.96 11.48 30.90
C PRO A 725 15.47 11.24 30.66
N LEU A 726 16.14 12.22 30.05
CA LEU A 726 17.55 12.10 29.66
C LEU A 726 18.51 12.58 30.75
N SER A 727 18.07 13.48 31.63
CA SER A 727 18.86 13.97 32.78
C SER A 727 18.07 13.82 34.08
N GLY A 728 18.76 13.82 35.22
CA GLY A 728 18.12 13.82 36.52
C GLY A 728 17.53 15.19 36.91
N PHE A 729 16.52 15.19 37.79
CA PHE A 729 16.01 16.41 38.42
C PHE A 729 17.02 17.10 39.34
N ALA A 730 18.21 16.54 39.56
CA ALA A 730 19.27 17.19 40.31
C ALA A 730 20.21 18.01 39.41
N ASP A 731 20.17 17.80 38.09
CA ASP A 731 21.15 18.36 37.17
C ASP A 731 20.92 19.87 36.95
N PRO A 732 21.99 20.64 36.62
CA PRO A 732 21.89 22.07 36.30
C PRO A 732 21.04 22.36 35.06
N VAL A 733 21.06 21.43 34.10
CA VAL A 733 20.24 21.46 32.88
C VAL A 733 19.37 20.22 32.92
N TYR A 734 18.05 20.40 32.82
CA TYR A 734 17.11 19.30 32.67
C TYR A 734 16.81 19.05 31.19
N ALA A 735 16.79 17.79 30.79
CA ALA A 735 16.51 17.33 29.44
C ALA A 735 15.57 16.13 29.44
N GLU A 736 14.55 16.19 28.60
CA GLU A 736 13.63 15.08 28.29
C GLU A 736 13.44 14.97 26.78
N ALA A 737 13.32 13.75 26.27
CA ALA A 737 13.11 13.50 24.85
C ALA A 737 11.79 12.79 24.59
N SER A 738 10.99 13.34 23.69
CA SER A 738 9.88 12.62 23.07
C SER A 738 10.35 12.00 21.76
N VAL A 739 10.12 10.71 21.60
CA VAL A 739 10.53 9.92 20.44
C VAL A 739 9.32 9.63 19.58
N THR A 740 9.38 9.99 18.30
CA THR A 740 8.36 9.62 17.31
C THR A 740 9.02 8.85 16.18
N VAL A 741 8.50 7.65 15.92
CA VAL A 741 8.99 6.74 14.87
C VAL A 741 8.10 6.87 13.64
N HIS A 742 8.66 7.32 12.52
CA HIS A 742 7.99 7.43 11.23
C HIS A 742 8.76 6.62 10.18
N ASP A 743 8.34 5.38 9.95
CA ASP A 743 9.02 4.45 9.04
C ASP A 743 10.55 4.47 9.26
N TYR A 744 11.32 5.00 8.31
CA TYR A 744 12.78 5.08 8.35
C TYR A 744 13.35 6.24 9.16
N ASP A 745 12.54 7.17 9.64
CA ASP A 745 12.99 8.37 10.36
C ASP A 745 12.49 8.36 11.81
N ILE A 746 13.43 8.32 12.76
CA ILE A 746 13.19 8.57 14.18
C ILE A 746 13.43 10.06 14.42
N VAL A 747 12.39 10.74 14.89
CA VAL A 747 12.47 12.15 15.28
C VAL A 747 12.51 12.22 16.80
N LEU A 748 13.60 12.76 17.32
CA LEU A 748 13.78 13.10 18.73
C LEU A 748 13.47 14.57 18.94
N LYS A 749 12.50 14.85 19.81
CA LYS A 749 12.20 16.19 20.28
C LYS A 749 12.70 16.32 21.71
N ILE A 750 13.84 16.95 21.89
CA ILE A 750 14.53 17.12 23.18
C ILE A 750 14.14 18.48 23.76
N LEU A 751 13.37 18.48 24.84
CA LEU A 751 13.12 19.68 25.64
C LEU A 751 14.29 19.87 26.60
N ILE A 752 14.88 21.06 26.60
CA ILE A 752 15.99 21.43 27.46
C ILE A 752 15.59 22.64 28.29
N ILE A 753 15.78 22.54 29.60
CA ILE A 753 15.44 23.58 30.57
C ILE A 753 16.70 23.93 31.36
N ASN A 754 17.12 25.19 31.28
CA ASN A 754 18.13 25.70 32.19
C ASN A 754 17.51 25.89 33.58
N ARG A 755 18.06 25.28 34.63
CA ARG A 755 17.57 25.46 36.00
C ARG A 755 18.48 26.34 36.85
N THR A 756 19.55 26.84 36.26
CA THR A 756 20.50 27.72 36.92
C THR A 756 20.08 29.19 36.76
N PRO A 757 20.47 30.05 37.71
CA PRO A 757 20.26 31.50 37.58
C PRO A 757 21.24 32.16 36.59
N ASN A 758 22.11 31.38 35.94
CA ASN A 758 23.15 31.86 35.03
C ASN A 758 22.74 31.62 33.57
N THR A 759 23.21 32.47 32.66
CA THR A 759 23.06 32.25 31.22
C THR A 759 24.05 31.18 30.76
N LEU A 760 23.56 30.17 30.05
CA LEU A 760 24.37 29.11 29.46
C LEU A 760 24.59 29.42 27.97
N ALA A 761 25.84 29.60 27.57
CA ALA A 761 26.23 29.82 26.18
C ALA A 761 26.69 28.51 25.53
N ASP A 762 26.57 28.45 24.19
CA ASP A 762 26.99 27.33 23.35
C ASP A 762 26.44 25.96 23.79
N LEU A 763 25.21 25.92 24.33
CA LEU A 763 24.57 24.68 24.74
C LEU A 763 24.29 23.81 23.51
N THR A 764 24.98 22.69 23.42
CA THR A 764 24.90 21.75 22.29
C THR A 764 24.63 20.35 22.79
N VAL A 765 23.72 19.64 22.12
CA VAL A 765 23.45 18.22 22.38
C VAL A 765 24.23 17.40 21.37
N GLU A 766 25.22 16.65 21.86
CA GLU A 766 25.97 15.69 21.05
C GLU A 766 25.32 14.31 21.19
N LEU A 767 24.65 13.86 20.14
CA LEU A 767 24.06 12.53 20.06
C LEU A 767 24.99 11.58 19.32
N SER A 768 25.00 10.33 19.76
CA SER A 768 25.65 9.19 19.13
C SER A 768 24.70 7.99 19.13
N THR A 769 24.80 7.16 18.12
CA THR A 769 23.94 6.00 17.92
C THR A 769 24.77 4.72 17.86
N MET A 770 24.30 3.65 18.48
CA MET A 770 24.79 2.28 18.26
C MET A 770 23.75 1.49 17.46
N GLY A 771 24.24 0.68 16.52
CA GLY A 771 23.42 -0.06 15.56
C GLY A 771 23.32 0.65 14.21
N ASP A 772 22.44 0.14 13.35
CA ASP A 772 22.21 0.63 11.98
C ASP A 772 21.31 1.89 11.96
N MET A 773 21.74 2.92 12.71
CA MET A 773 21.09 4.23 12.80
C MET A 773 22.10 5.34 12.51
N LYS A 774 21.72 6.27 11.63
CA LYS A 774 22.56 7.40 11.22
C LYS A 774 21.89 8.72 11.55
N ILE A 775 22.57 9.57 12.31
CA ILE A 775 22.13 10.94 12.56
C ILE A 775 22.24 11.75 11.26
N VAL A 776 21.12 12.31 10.80
CA VAL A 776 21.05 13.09 9.55
C VAL A 776 21.37 14.56 9.81
N GLU A 777 20.86 15.09 10.92
CA GLU A 777 21.00 16.49 11.29
C GLU A 777 21.57 16.59 12.71
N ARG A 778 22.71 17.28 12.83
CA ARG A 778 23.31 17.57 14.14
C ARG A 778 22.61 18.79 14.75
N PRO A 779 22.18 18.72 16.02
CA PRO A 779 21.63 19.87 16.73
C PRO A 779 22.55 21.09 16.68
N GLN A 780 21.97 22.27 16.46
CA GLN A 780 22.70 23.54 16.56
C GLN A 780 22.90 23.95 18.02
N ALA A 781 23.95 24.73 18.27
CA ALA A 781 24.21 25.31 19.58
C ALA A 781 23.20 26.42 19.90
N HIS A 782 22.71 26.45 21.14
CA HIS A 782 21.77 27.46 21.62
C HIS A 782 22.30 28.16 22.87
N THR A 783 22.01 29.45 23.02
CA THR A 783 22.26 30.19 24.26
C THR A 783 20.95 30.28 25.04
N LEU A 784 20.94 29.80 26.28
CA LEU A 784 19.77 29.79 27.15
C LEU A 784 19.93 30.79 28.29
N GLY A 785 18.91 31.63 28.47
CA GLY A 785 18.80 32.51 29.62
C GLY A 785 18.53 31.76 30.94
N PRO A 786 18.59 32.45 32.09
CA PRO A 786 18.24 31.89 33.39
C PRO A 786 16.80 31.38 33.41
N ASN A 787 16.58 30.13 33.83
CA ASN A 787 15.25 29.47 33.86
C ASN A 787 14.54 29.38 32.50
N ASP A 788 15.27 29.58 31.40
CA ASP A 788 14.72 29.52 30.05
C ASP A 788 14.67 28.07 29.52
N GLN A 789 13.81 27.84 28.54
CA GLN A 789 13.62 26.53 27.92
C GLN A 789 13.68 26.61 26.40
N THR A 790 14.21 25.58 25.77
CA THR A 790 14.22 25.42 24.31
C THR A 790 13.89 23.99 23.95
N THR A 791 13.40 23.80 22.73
CA THR A 791 13.20 22.47 22.18
C THR A 791 14.09 22.29 20.97
N ILE A 792 14.89 21.23 21.01
CA ILE A 792 15.79 20.83 19.94
C ILE A 792 15.20 19.62 19.24
N ARG A 793 15.24 19.62 17.91
CA ARG A 793 14.83 18.49 17.09
C ARG A 793 16.07 17.82 16.50
N ALA A 794 16.17 16.51 16.65
CA ALA A 794 17.18 15.70 15.99
C ALA A 794 16.50 14.59 15.17
N SER A 795 16.92 14.43 13.91
CA SER A 795 16.40 13.39 13.03
C SER A 795 17.46 12.30 12.84
N ILE A 796 17.08 11.07 13.13
CA ILE A 796 17.92 9.87 13.02
C ILE A 796 17.27 8.97 11.98
N LYS A 797 18.05 8.57 10.97
CA LYS A 797 17.60 7.65 9.93
C LYS A 797 17.98 6.24 10.29
N VAL A 798 17.01 5.34 10.24
CA VAL A 798 17.15 3.91 10.50
C VAL A 798 17.36 3.19 9.18
N SER A 799 18.43 2.41 9.08
CA SER A 799 18.66 1.55 7.91
C SER A 799 18.17 0.11 8.10
N SER A 800 18.00 -0.36 9.34
CA SER A 800 17.58 -1.73 9.67
C SER A 800 16.71 -1.77 10.93
N THR A 801 15.83 -2.78 11.03
CA THR A 801 14.87 -3.05 12.12
C THR A 801 15.51 -3.67 13.37
N GLU A 802 16.70 -3.19 13.73
CA GLU A 802 17.48 -3.72 14.85
C GLU A 802 17.25 -2.90 16.13
N THR A 803 17.49 -3.53 17.28
CA THR A 803 17.49 -2.82 18.56
C THR A 803 18.60 -1.77 18.55
N GLY A 804 18.20 -0.52 18.75
CA GLY A 804 19.09 0.62 18.69
C GLY A 804 19.33 1.25 20.06
N HIS A 805 20.54 1.77 20.29
CA HIS A 805 20.82 2.62 21.44
C HIS A 805 21.18 4.03 20.97
N ILE A 806 20.51 5.02 21.55
CA ILE A 806 20.81 6.43 21.30
C ILE A 806 21.30 7.01 22.62
N PHE A 807 22.53 7.50 22.63
CA PHE A 807 23.18 8.06 23.82
C PHE A 807 23.81 9.39 23.45
N GLY A 808 24.10 10.21 24.45
CA GLY A 808 24.65 11.53 24.15
C GLY A 808 25.08 12.31 25.37
N THR A 809 25.59 13.50 25.11
CA THR A 809 26.06 14.43 26.13
C THR A 809 25.60 15.84 25.81
N ILE A 810 25.21 16.60 26.84
CA ILE A 810 24.98 18.04 26.72
C ILE A 810 26.27 18.74 27.13
N VAL A 811 26.77 19.58 26.24
CA VAL A 811 27.94 20.43 26.46
C VAL A 811 27.48 21.87 26.51
N TYR A 812 27.86 22.62 27.54
CA TYR A 812 27.53 24.04 27.66
C TYR A 812 28.63 24.80 28.41
N THR A 813 28.69 26.11 28.17
CA THR A 813 29.61 27.03 28.85
C THR A 813 28.80 27.95 29.75
N ASP A 814 29.06 27.93 31.05
CA ASP A 814 28.44 28.89 31.98
C ASP A 814 29.10 30.26 31.76
N MET A 815 28.33 31.27 31.37
CA MET A 815 28.86 32.61 31.08
C MET A 815 29.46 33.30 32.31
N THR A 816 29.06 32.88 33.52
CA THR A 816 29.56 33.48 34.76
C THR A 816 30.89 32.89 35.20
N THR A 817 31.09 31.58 35.05
CA THR A 817 32.33 30.90 35.44
C THR A 817 33.30 30.71 34.27
N GLN A 818 32.83 30.89 33.03
CA GLN A 818 33.55 30.54 31.79
C GLN A 818 34.06 29.09 31.73
N GLU A 819 33.49 28.21 32.55
CA GLU A 819 33.83 26.79 32.57
C GLU A 819 32.88 26.03 31.65
N GLN A 820 33.45 25.17 30.81
CA GLN A 820 32.71 24.21 30.00
C GLN A 820 32.34 23.02 30.89
N LYS A 821 31.04 22.73 30.97
CA LYS A 821 30.48 21.60 31.73
C LYS A 821 29.82 20.61 30.78
N LEU A 822 29.89 19.34 31.14
CA LEU A 822 29.30 18.24 30.38
C LEU A 822 28.33 17.47 31.27
N ILE A 823 27.18 17.12 30.72
CA ILE A 823 26.19 16.25 31.35
C ILE A 823 26.00 15.03 30.44
N ASN A 824 26.23 13.85 30.98
CA ASN A 824 25.94 12.60 30.27
C ASN A 824 24.45 12.31 30.35
N LEU A 825 23.86 12.02 29.20
CA LEU A 825 22.45 11.69 29.09
C LEU A 825 22.22 10.20 29.30
N ASN A 826 21.06 9.85 29.81
CA ASN A 826 20.60 8.47 29.84
C ASN A 826 20.37 7.97 28.40
N ASP A 827 20.73 6.71 28.18
CA ASP A 827 20.55 6.05 26.90
C ASP A 827 19.05 5.82 26.62
N ILE A 828 18.62 6.12 25.40
CA ILE A 828 17.31 5.74 24.87
C ILE A 828 17.48 4.37 24.21
N HIS A 829 16.79 3.36 24.74
CA HIS A 829 16.73 2.03 24.16
C HIS A 829 15.53 1.93 23.22
N MET A 830 15.79 1.67 21.94
CA MET A 830 14.76 1.42 20.94
C MET A 830 14.57 -0.08 20.80
N ASP A 831 13.43 -0.59 21.25
CA ASP A 831 13.08 -2.01 21.20
C ASP A 831 12.48 -2.36 19.81
N ILE A 832 12.80 -3.55 19.32
CA ILE A 832 12.19 -4.09 18.10
C ILE A 832 10.66 -4.15 18.20
N MET A 833 10.14 -4.32 19.42
CA MET A 833 8.70 -4.42 19.71
C MET A 833 7.89 -3.15 19.40
N ASP A 834 8.56 -2.01 19.19
CA ASP A 834 7.93 -0.78 18.74
C ASP A 834 7.68 -0.79 17.22
N TYR A 835 8.42 -1.62 16.47
CA TYR A 835 8.28 -1.76 15.02
C TYR A 835 7.37 -2.92 14.59
N ILE A 836 7.03 -3.87 15.47
CA ILE A 836 6.25 -5.07 15.11
C ILE A 836 4.74 -4.83 15.32
N ARG A 837 3.95 -5.13 14.29
CA ARG A 837 2.48 -5.12 14.33
C ARG A 837 1.90 -6.52 14.09
N PRO A 838 0.81 -6.91 14.77
CA PRO A 838 0.15 -8.19 14.54
C PRO A 838 -0.42 -8.27 13.12
N ALA A 839 -0.16 -9.38 12.43
CA ALA A 839 -0.65 -9.64 11.07
C ALA A 839 -1.21 -11.06 10.96
N THR A 840 -1.96 -11.34 9.89
CA THR A 840 -2.46 -12.69 9.58
C THR A 840 -2.02 -13.12 8.19
N CYS A 841 -1.64 -14.39 8.03
CA CYS A 841 -1.42 -15.00 6.74
C CYS A 841 -2.08 -16.39 6.70
N SER A 842 -2.26 -16.94 5.49
CA SER A 842 -2.74 -18.32 5.31
C SER A 842 -1.63 -19.33 5.60
N ASP A 843 -2.01 -20.55 5.97
CA ASP A 843 -1.03 -21.63 6.25
C ASP A 843 -0.14 -21.96 5.04
N GLU A 844 -0.68 -21.86 3.82
CA GLU A 844 0.08 -22.06 2.58
C GLU A 844 1.15 -20.97 2.40
N MET A 845 0.77 -19.71 2.61
CA MET A 845 1.70 -18.59 2.53
C MET A 845 2.75 -18.67 3.64
N PHE A 846 2.35 -19.03 4.87
CA PHE A 846 3.27 -19.27 5.98
C PHE A 846 4.33 -20.32 5.64
N ARG A 847 3.92 -21.46 5.07
CA ARG A 847 4.85 -22.54 4.67
C ARG A 847 5.80 -22.12 3.55
N SER A 848 5.28 -21.37 2.57
CA SER A 848 6.10 -20.81 1.49
C SER A 848 7.15 -19.87 2.05
N MET A 849 6.74 -18.88 2.85
CA MET A 849 7.67 -17.92 3.47
C MET A 849 8.65 -18.62 4.43
N TRP A 850 8.18 -19.62 5.18
CA TRP A 850 9.02 -20.40 6.07
C TRP A 850 10.13 -21.14 5.33
N ALA A 851 9.87 -21.63 4.12
CA ALA A 851 10.87 -22.28 3.27
C ALA A 851 11.82 -21.28 2.59
N GLU A 852 11.31 -20.09 2.25
CA GLU A 852 12.07 -19.02 1.59
C GLU A 852 13.04 -18.30 2.54
N PHE A 853 12.69 -18.14 3.82
CA PHE A 853 13.49 -17.34 4.76
C PHE A 853 14.79 -18.03 5.16
N GLU A 854 15.90 -17.35 4.91
CA GLU A 854 17.26 -17.85 5.14
C GLU A 854 17.69 -17.75 6.60
N TRP A 855 17.29 -16.69 7.32
CA TRP A 855 17.72 -16.46 8.69
C TRP A 855 16.81 -17.16 9.70
N GLU A 856 17.43 -17.97 10.56
CA GLU A 856 16.76 -18.69 11.64
C GLU A 856 17.47 -18.47 12.98
N ASN A 857 16.70 -18.14 14.00
CA ASN A 857 17.15 -18.16 15.39
C ASN A 857 16.37 -19.19 16.20
N LYS A 858 17.06 -19.98 17.02
CA LYS A 858 16.47 -21.06 17.82
C LYS A 858 16.69 -20.80 19.30
N VAL A 859 15.61 -20.44 20.00
CA VAL A 859 15.61 -20.14 21.44
C VAL A 859 15.12 -21.37 22.20
N ALA A 860 15.91 -21.84 23.17
CA ALA A 860 15.49 -22.91 24.07
C ALA A 860 14.51 -22.37 25.13
N ILE A 861 13.46 -23.12 25.43
CA ILE A 861 12.47 -22.72 26.43
C ILE A 861 12.99 -23.06 27.83
N ALA A 862 13.09 -22.04 28.68
CA ALA A 862 13.42 -22.18 30.09
C ALA A 862 12.47 -21.31 30.93
N THR A 863 11.32 -21.86 31.31
CA THR A 863 10.28 -21.12 32.05
C THR A 863 9.81 -21.83 33.31
N SER A 864 9.26 -21.02 34.23
CA SER A 864 8.59 -21.42 35.48
C SER A 864 7.10 -21.76 35.28
N ILE A 865 6.52 -21.40 34.13
CA ILE A 865 5.10 -21.58 33.81
C ILE A 865 4.80 -23.08 33.57
N PRO A 866 3.86 -23.71 34.31
CA PRO A 866 3.59 -25.15 34.21
C PRO A 866 2.59 -25.54 33.12
N GLU A 867 1.75 -24.61 32.66
CA GLU A 867 0.71 -24.86 31.66
C GLU A 867 1.13 -24.39 30.25
N LEU A 868 0.83 -25.23 29.25
CA LEU A 868 1.20 -25.00 27.84
C LEU A 868 0.41 -23.83 27.22
N SER A 869 -0.88 -23.70 27.56
CA SER A 869 -1.76 -22.62 27.07
C SER A 869 -1.30 -21.26 27.59
N ASP A 870 -1.04 -21.18 28.90
CA ASP A 870 -0.64 -19.94 29.57
C ASP A 870 0.73 -19.46 29.07
N PHE A 871 1.64 -20.41 28.79
CA PHE A 871 2.92 -20.10 28.17
C PHE A 871 2.77 -19.53 26.76
N LEU A 872 1.85 -20.08 25.95
CA LEU A 872 1.56 -19.56 24.61
C LEU A 872 0.93 -18.16 24.68
N ASP A 873 -0.07 -17.95 25.55
CA ASP A 873 -0.71 -16.64 25.72
C ASP A 873 0.30 -15.59 26.22
N HIS A 874 1.21 -15.97 27.13
CA HIS A 874 2.29 -15.10 27.59
C HIS A 874 3.25 -14.68 26.45
N ILE A 875 3.62 -15.61 25.57
CA ILE A 875 4.44 -15.29 24.39
C ILE A 875 3.67 -14.38 23.44
N VAL A 876 2.40 -14.68 23.15
CA VAL A 876 1.55 -13.90 22.24
C VAL A 876 1.40 -12.45 22.73
N GLU A 877 1.14 -12.26 24.02
CA GLU A 877 1.03 -10.94 24.64
C GLU A 877 2.36 -10.18 24.60
N SER A 878 3.46 -10.85 24.96
CA SER A 878 4.79 -10.22 25.05
C SER A 878 5.40 -9.88 23.69
N THR A 879 5.09 -10.67 22.66
CA THR A 879 5.61 -10.48 21.29
C THR A 879 4.64 -9.75 20.38
N LYS A 880 3.45 -9.36 20.86
CA LYS A 880 2.38 -8.70 20.08
C LYS A 880 2.08 -9.42 18.74
N MET A 881 2.38 -10.73 18.64
CA MET A 881 2.18 -11.51 17.43
C MET A 881 0.83 -12.19 17.44
N LYS A 882 0.30 -12.53 16.26
CA LYS A 882 -0.96 -13.27 16.17
C LYS A 882 -0.70 -14.75 16.01
N CYS A 883 -1.37 -15.57 16.82
CA CYS A 883 -1.37 -17.02 16.67
C CYS A 883 -2.25 -17.44 15.48
N LEU A 884 -1.66 -18.16 14.53
CA LEU A 884 -2.35 -18.71 13.36
C LEU A 884 -2.91 -20.10 13.64
N THR A 885 -2.24 -20.88 14.48
CA THR A 885 -2.69 -22.23 14.84
C THR A 885 -3.87 -22.16 15.80
N ASP A 886 -4.86 -23.01 15.58
CA ASP A 886 -6.01 -23.16 16.46
C ASP A 886 -5.58 -23.58 17.87
N ARG A 887 -6.19 -22.94 18.87
CA ARG A 887 -5.93 -23.26 20.28
C ARG A 887 -6.39 -24.71 20.56
N PRO A 888 -5.57 -25.55 21.20
CA PRO A 888 -6.05 -26.85 21.63
C PRO A 888 -7.16 -26.65 22.67
N THR A 889 -8.34 -27.21 22.40
CA THR A 889 -9.51 -27.12 23.29
C THR A 889 -9.41 -28.05 24.51
N ASP A 890 -8.40 -28.92 24.54
CA ASP A 890 -8.26 -29.99 25.53
C ASP A 890 -6.92 -29.84 26.27
N ASN A 891 -6.97 -29.52 27.57
CA ASN A 891 -5.79 -29.32 28.45
C ASN A 891 -4.98 -30.61 28.73
N LYS A 892 -5.16 -31.66 27.93
CA LYS A 892 -4.52 -32.97 28.09
C LYS A 892 -3.35 -33.23 27.16
N SER A 893 -3.03 -32.32 26.25
CA SER A 893 -1.89 -32.51 25.33
C SER A 893 -0.57 -32.36 26.09
N THR A 894 0.34 -33.32 25.91
CA THR A 894 1.71 -33.28 26.44
C THR A 894 2.65 -32.45 25.56
N PHE A 895 2.23 -32.13 24.34
CA PHE A 895 2.97 -31.37 23.36
C PHE A 895 2.10 -30.27 22.73
N LEU A 896 2.71 -29.13 22.43
CA LEU A 896 2.11 -27.97 21.77
C LEU A 896 3.02 -27.50 20.64
N ALA A 897 2.47 -27.36 19.44
CA ALA A 897 3.10 -26.66 18.32
C ALA A 897 2.18 -25.54 17.85
N ALA A 898 2.68 -24.31 17.82
CA ALA A 898 1.92 -23.14 17.40
C ALA A 898 2.74 -22.25 16.46
N ASN A 899 2.11 -21.79 15.37
CA ASN A 899 2.67 -20.81 14.45
C ASN A 899 2.16 -19.42 14.81
N LEU A 900 3.07 -18.47 14.98
CA LEU A 900 2.80 -17.05 15.19
C LEU A 900 3.33 -16.26 13.99
N TYR A 901 2.63 -15.18 13.67
CA TYR A 901 3.01 -14.28 12.58
C TYR A 901 2.79 -12.82 12.94
N ALA A 902 3.71 -11.99 12.48
CA ALA A 902 3.62 -10.54 12.56
C ALA A 902 4.38 -9.88 11.39
N ARG A 903 4.11 -8.59 11.20
CA ARG A 903 4.77 -7.78 10.16
C ARG A 903 5.31 -6.50 10.78
N SER A 904 6.51 -6.09 10.39
CA SER A 904 7.08 -4.83 10.82
C SER A 904 6.40 -3.63 10.15
N VAL A 905 6.53 -2.43 10.73
CA VAL A 905 6.09 -1.16 10.10
C VAL A 905 6.76 -0.96 8.73
N PHE A 906 7.93 -1.56 8.51
CA PHE A 906 8.68 -1.55 7.26
C PHE A 906 8.20 -2.58 6.23
N GLY A 907 7.18 -3.38 6.56
CA GLY A 907 6.64 -4.42 5.69
C GLY A 907 7.42 -5.73 5.69
N GLU A 908 8.34 -5.93 6.64
CA GLU A 908 9.12 -7.16 6.78
C GLU A 908 8.34 -8.20 7.59
N ASP A 909 8.37 -9.45 7.14
CA ASP A 909 7.61 -10.54 7.75
C ASP A 909 8.45 -11.26 8.84
N ALA A 910 7.81 -11.53 9.97
CA ALA A 910 8.39 -12.28 11.09
C ALA A 910 7.53 -13.53 11.39
N LEU A 911 8.14 -14.71 11.26
CA LEU A 911 7.50 -16.00 11.49
C LEU A 911 8.08 -16.64 12.73
N VAL A 912 7.23 -17.18 13.60
CA VAL A 912 7.67 -17.90 14.79
C VAL A 912 6.94 -19.23 14.88
N ASN A 913 7.69 -20.31 15.09
CA ASN A 913 7.17 -21.63 15.40
C ASN A 913 7.56 -21.99 16.84
N VAL A 914 6.55 -22.11 17.70
CA VAL A 914 6.70 -22.47 19.11
C VAL A 914 6.45 -23.97 19.23
N SER A 915 7.45 -24.73 19.67
CA SER A 915 7.32 -26.17 19.94
C SER A 915 7.69 -26.45 21.39
N VAL A 916 6.72 -26.91 22.17
CA VAL A 916 6.83 -27.11 23.62
C VAL A 916 6.32 -28.50 23.99
N GLU A 917 7.04 -29.17 24.87
CA GLU A 917 6.70 -30.47 25.44
C GLU A 917 6.75 -30.39 26.96
N LYS A 918 5.80 -31.06 27.63
CA LYS A 918 5.80 -31.24 29.07
C LYS A 918 6.56 -32.53 29.41
N LYS A 919 7.72 -32.42 30.04
CA LYS A 919 8.52 -33.60 30.44
C LYS A 919 7.95 -34.24 31.72
N GLU A 920 7.83 -35.56 31.72
CA GLU A 920 7.32 -36.33 32.87
C GLU A 920 8.35 -36.48 34.00
N ASP A 921 9.66 -36.43 33.68
CA ASP A 921 10.74 -36.79 34.63
C ASP A 921 11.30 -35.65 35.50
N ASN A 922 10.91 -34.38 35.31
CA ASN A 922 11.60 -33.24 35.93
C ASN A 922 10.65 -32.11 36.42
N ASP A 923 9.92 -32.39 37.50
CA ASP A 923 9.13 -31.39 38.28
C ASP A 923 8.00 -30.69 37.49
N GLY A 924 7.60 -31.25 36.34
CA GLY A 924 6.56 -30.69 35.46
C GLY A 924 7.00 -29.48 34.62
N LYS A 925 8.32 -29.24 34.48
CA LYS A 925 8.87 -28.14 33.68
C LYS A 925 8.66 -28.36 32.18
N LEU A 926 8.31 -27.26 31.49
CA LEU A 926 8.19 -27.22 30.04
C LEU A 926 9.58 -27.26 29.39
N ALA A 927 9.74 -28.05 28.34
CA ALA A 927 10.95 -28.14 27.55
C ALA A 927 10.62 -28.05 26.06
N GLY A 928 11.42 -27.32 25.29
CA GLY A 928 11.17 -27.19 23.87
C GLY A 928 12.01 -26.09 23.24
N TYR A 929 11.64 -25.73 22.02
CA TYR A 929 12.34 -24.72 21.24
C TYR A 929 11.35 -23.81 20.53
N ILE A 930 11.69 -22.52 20.51
CA ILE A 930 11.02 -21.51 19.69
C ILE A 930 11.96 -21.22 18.52
N ARG A 931 11.48 -21.46 17.30
CA ARG A 931 12.20 -21.18 16.05
C ARG A 931 11.63 -19.91 15.46
N ILE A 932 12.48 -18.94 15.20
CA ILE A 932 12.12 -17.64 14.65
C ILE A 932 12.77 -17.57 13.28
N ARG A 933 12.00 -17.23 12.23
CA ARG A 933 12.50 -16.99 10.88
C ARG A 933 12.05 -15.63 10.38
N SER A 934 12.97 -14.94 9.72
CA SER A 934 12.69 -13.68 9.03
C SER A 934 13.63 -13.53 7.84
N LYS A 935 13.30 -12.58 6.96
CA LYS A 935 14.15 -12.20 5.83
C LYS A 935 15.40 -11.46 6.27
N THR A 936 15.34 -10.71 7.38
CA THR A 936 16.45 -9.96 7.94
C THR A 936 17.00 -10.62 9.20
N GLN A 937 18.33 -10.64 9.32
CA GLN A 937 19.02 -11.19 10.48
C GLN A 937 18.66 -10.44 11.78
N GLY A 938 18.56 -9.12 11.70
CA GLY A 938 18.25 -8.24 12.82
C GLY A 938 16.95 -8.62 13.53
N ILE A 939 15.87 -8.87 12.77
CA ILE A 939 14.58 -9.28 13.33
C ILE A 939 14.67 -10.65 14.02
N ALA A 940 15.29 -11.63 13.36
CA ALA A 940 15.37 -12.99 13.89
C ALA A 940 16.17 -13.07 15.20
N LEU A 941 17.26 -12.32 15.30
CA LEU A 941 18.09 -12.26 16.51
C LEU A 941 17.41 -11.45 17.63
N SER A 942 17.01 -10.20 17.33
CA SER A 942 16.44 -9.29 18.34
C SER A 942 15.16 -9.84 18.96
N LEU A 943 14.29 -10.47 18.16
CA LEU A 943 13.09 -11.12 18.68
C LEU A 943 13.43 -12.31 19.58
N GLY A 944 14.48 -13.07 19.25
CA GLY A 944 14.95 -14.17 20.08
C GLY A 944 15.53 -13.71 21.42
N ASP A 945 16.28 -12.61 21.42
CA ASP A 945 16.80 -11.99 22.64
C ASP A 945 15.67 -11.45 23.51
N ARG A 946 14.66 -10.80 22.92
CA ARG A 946 13.46 -10.35 23.63
C ARG A 946 12.71 -11.53 24.26
N ILE A 947 12.46 -12.61 23.51
CA ILE A 947 11.81 -13.81 24.03
C ILE A 947 12.63 -14.42 25.17
N THR A 948 13.96 -14.42 25.08
CA THR A 948 14.84 -14.90 26.15
C THR A 948 14.76 -14.01 27.39
N SER A 949 14.66 -12.69 27.23
CA SER A 949 14.48 -11.73 28.34
C SER A 949 13.14 -11.94 29.04
N VAL A 950 12.05 -12.08 28.27
CA VAL A 950 10.70 -12.32 28.77
C VAL A 950 10.63 -13.63 29.57
N GLN A 951 11.31 -14.69 29.10
CA GLN A 951 11.40 -15.94 29.83
C GLN A 951 12.09 -15.80 31.19
N ARG A 952 13.08 -14.89 31.32
CA ARG A 952 13.76 -14.60 32.60
C ARG A 952 12.92 -13.75 33.53
N GLU A 953 12.22 -12.75 33.02
CA GLU A 953 11.33 -11.90 33.84
C GLU A 953 10.19 -12.69 34.50
N ALA A 954 9.69 -13.74 33.82
CA ALA A 954 8.71 -14.66 34.39
C ALA A 954 9.30 -15.60 35.47
N ALA A 955 10.62 -15.71 35.59
CA ALA A 955 11.28 -16.50 36.63
C ALA A 955 11.54 -15.71 37.93
N ASP A 956 11.60 -14.38 37.84
CA ASP A 956 11.83 -13.47 38.99
C ASP A 956 10.52 -12.96 39.64
N LYS A 957 9.37 -13.20 39.01
CA LYS A 957 8.02 -13.04 39.61
C LYS A 957 7.51 -14.36 40.17
#